data_AF-A0A949TD31-F1
#
_entry.id   AF-A0A949TD31-F1
#
_cell.length_a   1.000
_cell.length_b   1.000
_cell.length_c   1.000
_cell.angle_alpha   90.00
_cell.angle_beta   90.00
_cell.angle_gamma   90.00
#
_symmetry.space_group_name_H-M   'P 1'
#
loop_
_entity.id
_entity.type
_entity.pdbx_description
1 polymer ?
#
loop_
_entity_poly.entity_id
_entity_poly.type
_entity_poly.pdbx_seq_one_letter_code
_entity_poly.pdbx_strand_id
1 'polypeptide(L)'
;VFSIDNQNPGVSLNSTAPATVNDKFSVTATFTEAVNNFDSSDITLTNATVDNFVESGNNYSFDVTPSSSGKVTIDINSDVATDNAGNNNIAATQLTREADLTLPTVINVISSTPTISDSTTTFELTVEYSEEMDISVNPVITIENTQNTISLTGGSWNSDSKTYIATYSVADANEEIADIDVKVENAQDKVGNLQQSFTANDLFNIDNKNPDAPLITDFTEDTDVADDGITGDNTLEINGSAEANSNIEIFQNSQFIDTTTADNSGKWNFDYRNTTLEDNTYTFSAIAKDAAGNASDASTPFNITIDAVNDAPALDNTGDMTLNAIDEDEEDTNNQGTLIKDIISSGGGDKITDINVNAFEGIAVTSVDNSNGNWQYSTDGNNWNDFGTVNDTTARLLAADDSTKIRFVANQDYEGAVSITFRAWDKTSGNNGNTADTTNNGGNTTFSNETETAAITVNPVNDAPKLENNTLTISESGSVTISNQNLSATDIDNDDTTLTFTVSNLKNGEFQVNQVAQNSFTQQQINNGLVKFIHDGSENPPSYDVEVSDGSLTTDKNSANITFTNINDAPTLENNTLTISESGSVTISNQNLSATDIDNDDTTLTFTVSNLKNGEFQVNQVAQNSFTQQQINNGLVKFIHDGSENPPSYDVEVSDGNLTTDKNSANITFTNINDKPTLKNAIENLTATQDSAFNFTLSVDTFVDSDAGDSLTYSATLEDDSQLPNWLSFTNATFTGTPTADNLGEINIKVTATDKDGKSLSDVFTLKVEKPNNPPIVDDATFSIKENSEENTVVGVVTATDSEKQALEFALAAGNLDLDKDGKLAFAINPDTGEITVNDEDDIDFETTPQFNLKVTATDTSGLNDLANITINLTDVAAAKFDVNASQNGIFVLNGGEKTNIKFTLANIDASIVSEIAVFEVDENGNIDGFAPGSDGYIKAALSKSQVIFSAIANLPNGFTADNIQRVLEINSDARFEFLSISNGTIDTALAEIELTGNTNLSIAFSAADNVRVNNFSSEGFTLELISDIQINAALTQENPVQINQLQTQKELIDLRGITNATSVNVEVYREAAFDNLIGFYQVVDVNGGIDINGDGVADINPNDAEYKNAALNNRITSLDLLSTENQQTATFNGSLEAGSILAPFIIVDGTLDEAINNSAEVYFSFLGANSDKTDHIRLLGDNTFGFEDMVNGGDKDFNDVIMKINL
;
A
#
# COMPACT_ATOMS: atom_id res chain seq x y z
N VAL A 1 -134.05 -134.09 71.96
CA VAL A 1 -132.90 -134.81 71.39
C VAL A 1 -131.68 -134.01 71.79
N PHE A 2 -130.68 -134.62 72.43
CA PHE A 2 -129.41 -133.96 72.69
C PHE A 2 -128.45 -134.34 71.57
N SER A 3 -127.86 -133.34 70.91
CA SER A 3 -126.68 -133.48 70.06
C SER A 3 -125.45 -133.08 70.87
N ILE A 4 -124.33 -133.74 70.63
CA ILE A 4 -123.03 -133.41 71.20
C ILE A 4 -122.18 -132.87 70.04
N ASP A 5 -121.53 -131.72 70.25
CA ASP A 5 -120.47 -131.23 69.37
C ASP A 5 -119.11 -131.45 70.03
N ASN A 6 -118.13 -131.90 69.25
CA ASN A 6 -116.79 -132.29 69.68
C ASN A 6 -115.71 -131.71 68.74
N GLN A 7 -116.04 -130.69 67.92
CA GLN A 7 -115.04 -130.02 67.09
C GLN A 7 -114.49 -128.78 67.80
N ASN A 8 -113.18 -128.62 67.73
CA ASN A 8 -112.46 -127.48 68.29
C ASN A 8 -112.34 -126.37 67.21
N PRO A 9 -112.66 -125.10 67.50
CA PRO A 9 -112.48 -124.00 66.56
C PRO A 9 -111.03 -123.86 66.08
N GLY A 10 -110.80 -123.80 64.77
CA GLY A 10 -109.48 -123.44 64.22
C GLY A 10 -109.36 -121.93 64.01
N VAL A 11 -108.14 -121.38 64.03
CA VAL A 11 -107.87 -119.94 63.75
C VAL A 11 -106.73 -119.75 62.75
N SER A 12 -106.82 -118.69 61.93
CA SER A 12 -105.82 -118.32 60.92
C SER A 12 -105.50 -116.82 60.95
N LEU A 13 -104.24 -116.45 60.70
CA LEU A 13 -103.75 -115.06 60.73
C LEU A 13 -103.37 -114.57 59.33
N ASN A 14 -103.78 -113.35 58.95
CA ASN A 14 -103.50 -112.74 57.64
C ASN A 14 -103.13 -111.25 57.76
N SER A 15 -102.30 -110.75 56.84
CA SER A 15 -101.98 -109.32 56.70
C SER A 15 -101.60 -108.97 55.25
N THR A 16 -101.97 -107.77 54.80
CA THR A 16 -101.64 -107.23 53.48
C THR A 16 -100.29 -106.50 53.41
N ALA A 17 -99.62 -106.26 54.55
CA ALA A 17 -98.36 -105.52 54.58
C ALA A 17 -97.22 -106.30 53.90
N PRO A 18 -96.24 -105.60 53.27
CA PRO A 18 -95.05 -106.20 52.67
C PRO A 18 -94.23 -107.01 53.70
N ALA A 19 -93.30 -107.84 53.23
CA ALA A 19 -92.52 -108.74 54.08
C ALA A 19 -91.63 -108.00 55.09
N THR A 20 -91.08 -106.85 54.68
CA THR A 20 -90.39 -105.87 55.53
C THR A 20 -91.25 -104.62 55.66
N VAL A 21 -91.30 -104.02 56.85
CA VAL A 21 -92.09 -102.82 57.17
C VAL A 21 -91.26 -101.82 57.99
N ASN A 22 -91.51 -100.52 57.82
CA ASN A 22 -90.91 -99.44 58.63
C ASN A 22 -91.94 -98.66 59.48
N ASP A 23 -93.19 -99.11 59.50
CA ASP A 23 -94.27 -98.53 60.32
C ASP A 23 -95.27 -99.63 60.72
N LYS A 24 -96.28 -99.28 61.51
CA LYS A 24 -97.39 -100.14 61.93
C LYS A 24 -98.14 -100.78 60.75
N PHE A 25 -98.63 -101.99 60.96
CA PHE A 25 -99.41 -102.73 59.97
C PHE A 25 -100.58 -103.50 60.58
N SER A 26 -101.63 -103.73 59.80
CA SER A 26 -102.85 -104.39 60.28
C SER A 26 -102.83 -105.92 60.05
N VAL A 27 -103.41 -106.67 60.98
CA VAL A 27 -103.51 -108.14 60.98
C VAL A 27 -104.94 -108.56 61.32
N THR A 28 -105.43 -109.63 60.67
CA THR A 28 -106.75 -110.23 60.97
C THR A 28 -106.60 -111.69 61.34
N ALA A 29 -107.16 -112.06 62.50
CA ALA A 29 -107.39 -113.42 62.93
C ALA A 29 -108.81 -113.88 62.56
N THR A 30 -108.96 -115.04 61.92
CA THR A 30 -110.25 -115.60 61.52
C THR A 30 -110.42 -117.00 62.11
N PHE A 31 -111.46 -117.18 62.94
CA PHE A 31 -111.87 -118.48 63.48
C PHE A 31 -112.84 -119.21 62.53
N THR A 32 -112.83 -120.54 62.56
CA THR A 32 -113.73 -121.38 61.74
C THR A 32 -115.21 -121.24 62.12
N GLU A 33 -115.48 -120.86 63.36
CA GLU A 33 -116.80 -120.59 63.93
C GLU A 33 -116.73 -119.48 64.98
N ALA A 34 -117.88 -119.09 65.53
CA ALA A 34 -117.93 -118.05 66.56
C ALA A 34 -117.39 -118.59 67.89
N VAL A 35 -116.42 -117.88 68.48
CA VAL A 35 -115.81 -118.20 69.76
C VAL A 35 -116.16 -117.16 70.81
N ASN A 36 -116.03 -117.56 72.07
CA ASN A 36 -116.17 -116.71 73.24
C ASN A 36 -114.81 -116.56 73.93
N ASN A 37 -114.64 -115.45 74.65
CA ASN A 37 -113.47 -115.14 75.49
C ASN A 37 -112.15 -114.89 74.76
N PHE A 38 -112.13 -114.68 73.44
CA PHE A 38 -110.93 -114.23 72.72
C PHE A 38 -110.79 -112.70 72.77
N ASP A 39 -109.71 -112.20 73.36
CA ASP A 39 -109.37 -110.77 73.35
C ASP A 39 -107.91 -110.48 72.98
N SER A 40 -107.49 -109.20 73.02
CA SER A 40 -106.16 -108.80 72.60
C SER A 40 -105.03 -109.37 73.47
N SER A 41 -105.31 -109.82 74.70
CA SER A 41 -104.33 -110.44 75.60
C SER A 41 -104.00 -111.89 75.23
N ASP A 42 -104.83 -112.53 74.40
CA ASP A 42 -104.60 -113.88 73.87
C ASP A 42 -103.65 -113.90 72.65
N ILE A 43 -103.37 -112.72 72.07
CA ILE A 43 -102.39 -112.55 71.00
C ILE A 43 -101.01 -112.42 71.62
N THR A 44 -100.12 -113.38 71.32
CA THR A 44 -98.71 -113.27 71.69
C THR A 44 -97.95 -112.59 70.56
N LEU A 45 -97.24 -111.50 70.88
CA LEU A 45 -96.37 -110.77 69.95
C LEU A 45 -94.90 -110.86 70.36
N THR A 46 -94.02 -110.91 69.36
CA THR A 46 -92.58 -110.64 69.54
C THR A 46 -92.20 -109.37 68.78
N ASN A 47 -91.39 -108.50 69.37
CA ASN A 47 -90.90 -107.23 68.81
C ASN A 47 -91.99 -106.24 68.32
N ALA A 48 -93.21 -106.37 68.82
CA ALA A 48 -94.30 -105.45 68.50
C ALA A 48 -95.33 -105.36 69.62
N THR A 49 -96.14 -104.31 69.58
CA THR A 49 -97.34 -104.13 70.42
C THR A 49 -98.61 -104.31 69.59
N VAL A 50 -99.67 -104.82 70.23
CA VAL A 50 -101.02 -104.91 69.64
C VAL A 50 -101.85 -103.71 70.07
N ASP A 51 -102.58 -103.11 69.13
CA ASP A 51 -103.58 -102.08 69.40
C ASP A 51 -104.78 -102.24 68.44
N ASN A 52 -105.82 -101.43 68.58
CA ASN A 52 -107.00 -101.40 67.69
C ASN A 52 -107.69 -102.76 67.50
N PHE A 53 -107.75 -103.60 68.54
CA PHE A 53 -108.42 -104.90 68.49
C PHE A 53 -109.95 -104.74 68.36
N VAL A 54 -110.53 -105.32 67.30
CA VAL A 54 -111.95 -105.22 66.95
C VAL A 54 -112.51 -106.60 66.57
N GLU A 55 -113.57 -107.02 67.25
CA GLU A 55 -114.34 -108.25 66.96
C GLU A 55 -115.44 -108.01 65.90
N SER A 56 -115.58 -108.97 64.98
CA SER A 56 -116.63 -108.98 63.95
C SER A 56 -117.03 -110.41 63.56
N GLY A 57 -117.96 -110.99 64.32
CA GLY A 57 -118.43 -112.36 64.12
C GLY A 57 -117.34 -113.37 64.44
N ASN A 58 -116.76 -114.01 63.42
CA ASN A 58 -115.66 -114.97 63.59
C ASN A 58 -114.29 -114.34 63.25
N ASN A 59 -114.22 -113.02 62.99
CA ASN A 59 -113.00 -112.31 62.64
C ASN A 59 -112.62 -111.29 63.71
N TYR A 60 -111.33 -111.15 63.97
CA TYR A 60 -110.77 -110.20 64.92
C TYR A 60 -109.61 -109.48 64.22
N SER A 61 -109.73 -108.18 63.99
CA SER A 61 -108.69 -107.34 63.37
C SER A 61 -107.97 -106.51 64.42
N PHE A 62 -106.67 -106.33 64.27
CA PHE A 62 -105.82 -105.54 65.18
C PHE A 62 -104.59 -104.99 64.45
N ASP A 63 -104.06 -103.88 64.92
CA ASP A 63 -102.83 -103.30 64.40
C ASP A 63 -101.62 -103.78 65.22
N VAL A 64 -100.51 -103.98 64.51
CA VAL A 64 -99.23 -104.44 65.03
C VAL A 64 -98.20 -103.36 64.72
N THR A 65 -97.67 -102.73 65.77
CA THR A 65 -96.64 -101.69 65.66
C THR A 65 -95.29 -102.27 66.07
N PRO A 66 -94.31 -102.38 65.15
CA PRO A 66 -92.95 -102.80 65.50
C PRO A 66 -92.32 -101.91 66.57
N SER A 67 -91.57 -102.50 67.50
CA SER A 67 -90.92 -101.77 68.59
C SER A 67 -89.43 -101.49 68.35
N SER A 68 -88.79 -102.25 67.46
CA SER A 68 -87.40 -102.05 67.00
C SER A 68 -87.19 -102.77 65.66
N SER A 69 -86.10 -102.50 64.93
CA SER A 69 -85.76 -103.27 63.72
C SER A 69 -85.57 -104.77 64.04
N GLY A 70 -85.99 -105.63 63.11
CA GLY A 70 -85.92 -107.09 63.20
C GLY A 70 -87.26 -107.79 63.33
N LYS A 71 -87.20 -109.11 63.52
CA LYS A 71 -88.33 -110.03 63.33
C LYS A 71 -89.50 -109.79 64.29
N VAL A 72 -90.65 -109.45 63.72
CA VAL A 72 -91.96 -109.39 64.38
C VAL A 72 -92.71 -110.70 64.17
N THR A 73 -93.21 -111.31 65.24
CA THR A 73 -94.09 -112.49 65.16
C THR A 73 -95.43 -112.26 65.82
N ILE A 74 -96.47 -112.90 65.28
CA ILE A 74 -97.85 -112.86 65.79
C ILE A 74 -98.35 -114.30 65.91
N ASP A 75 -98.76 -114.66 67.12
CA ASP A 75 -99.22 -116.00 67.48
C ASP A 75 -100.57 -115.93 68.22
N ILE A 76 -101.44 -116.91 67.97
CA ILE A 76 -102.64 -117.18 68.77
C ILE A 76 -102.53 -118.64 69.20
N ASN A 77 -102.44 -118.88 70.51
CA ASN A 77 -102.23 -120.20 71.08
C ASN A 77 -103.51 -121.05 71.04
N SER A 78 -103.42 -122.35 71.37
CA SER A 78 -104.59 -123.17 71.61
C SER A 78 -105.19 -122.84 72.98
N ASP A 79 -106.45 -123.21 73.19
CA ASP A 79 -107.12 -123.15 74.49
C ASP A 79 -107.30 -121.72 75.09
N VAL A 80 -107.16 -120.67 74.26
CA VAL A 80 -107.43 -119.27 74.63
C VAL A 80 -108.89 -118.88 74.44
N ALA A 81 -109.58 -119.50 73.49
CA ALA A 81 -110.97 -119.22 73.12
C ALA A 81 -111.81 -120.49 73.09
N THR A 82 -113.13 -120.37 73.30
CA THR A 82 -114.05 -121.53 73.35
C THR A 82 -115.30 -121.31 72.49
N ASP A 83 -115.77 -122.34 71.78
CA ASP A 83 -117.09 -122.29 71.11
C ASP A 83 -118.27 -122.20 72.12
N ASN A 84 -119.51 -122.25 71.61
CA ASN A 84 -120.72 -122.28 72.43
C ASN A 84 -121.03 -123.66 73.08
N ALA A 85 -120.34 -124.73 72.67
CA ALA A 85 -120.42 -126.06 73.29
C ALA A 85 -119.40 -126.25 74.42
N GLY A 86 -118.38 -125.38 74.51
CA GLY A 86 -117.27 -125.42 75.45
C GLY A 86 -115.99 -126.07 74.91
N ASN A 87 -115.86 -126.26 73.59
CA ASN A 87 -114.64 -126.78 72.96
C ASN A 87 -113.61 -125.65 72.76
N ASN A 88 -112.39 -125.90 73.23
CA ASN A 88 -111.24 -124.98 73.13
C ASN A 88 -110.73 -124.82 71.70
N ASN A 89 -110.17 -123.66 71.34
CA ASN A 89 -109.60 -123.46 70.00
C ASN A 89 -108.27 -124.20 69.78
N ILE A 90 -107.96 -124.48 68.52
CA ILE A 90 -106.63 -124.90 68.04
C ILE A 90 -105.80 -123.65 67.73
N ALA A 91 -104.49 -123.70 67.98
CA ALA A 91 -103.56 -122.60 67.71
C ALA A 91 -103.51 -122.20 66.22
N ALA A 92 -103.24 -120.92 65.96
CA ALA A 92 -102.95 -120.43 64.62
C ALA A 92 -101.56 -120.84 64.13
N THR A 93 -101.35 -120.77 62.81
CA THR A 93 -99.99 -120.71 62.26
C THR A 93 -99.44 -119.29 62.46
N GLN A 94 -98.23 -119.17 63.01
CA GLN A 94 -97.54 -117.90 63.25
C GLN A 94 -97.47 -117.02 61.99
N LEU A 95 -97.84 -115.75 62.11
CA LEU A 95 -97.56 -114.72 61.11
C LEU A 95 -96.23 -114.03 61.46
N THR A 96 -95.43 -113.67 60.44
CA THR A 96 -94.12 -113.02 60.61
C THR A 96 -93.99 -111.82 59.66
N ARG A 97 -93.30 -110.78 60.12
CA ARG A 97 -92.74 -109.67 59.32
C ARG A 97 -91.35 -109.30 59.84
N GLU A 98 -90.51 -108.69 59.01
CA GLU A 98 -89.29 -108.02 59.48
C GLU A 98 -89.56 -106.51 59.59
N ALA A 99 -89.07 -105.88 60.65
CA ALA A 99 -89.15 -104.43 60.81
C ALA A 99 -87.81 -103.78 60.45
N ASP A 100 -87.83 -102.61 59.81
CA ASP A 100 -86.64 -101.81 59.56
C ASP A 100 -86.91 -100.34 59.88
N LEU A 101 -86.37 -99.88 61.01
CA LEU A 101 -86.51 -98.51 61.54
C LEU A 101 -85.17 -97.77 61.58
N THR A 102 -84.15 -98.29 60.89
CA THR A 102 -82.80 -97.70 60.87
C THR A 102 -82.76 -96.54 59.87
N LEU A 103 -82.27 -95.37 60.29
CA LEU A 103 -82.15 -94.21 59.40
C LEU A 103 -80.76 -94.20 58.73
N PRO A 104 -80.68 -94.00 57.41
CA PRO A 104 -79.39 -93.84 56.75
C PRO A 104 -78.66 -92.57 57.20
N THR A 105 -77.33 -92.61 57.19
CA THR A 105 -76.44 -91.50 57.55
C THR A 105 -75.42 -91.25 56.46
N VAL A 106 -74.91 -90.02 56.36
CA VAL A 106 -73.78 -89.67 55.49
C VAL A 106 -72.48 -90.04 56.20
N ILE A 107 -71.61 -90.79 55.53
CA ILE A 107 -70.26 -91.13 55.99
C ILE A 107 -69.29 -89.99 55.66
N ASN A 108 -69.38 -89.45 54.44
CA ASN A 108 -68.41 -88.51 53.91
C ASN A 108 -69.00 -87.61 52.82
N VAL A 109 -68.44 -86.42 52.66
CA VAL A 109 -68.65 -85.51 51.53
C VAL A 109 -67.27 -85.05 51.07
N ILE A 110 -66.95 -85.22 49.78
CA ILE A 110 -65.62 -84.95 49.22
C ILE A 110 -65.77 -84.02 48.01
N SER A 111 -65.00 -82.92 47.97
CA SER A 111 -64.82 -82.13 46.76
C SER A 111 -63.69 -82.68 45.89
N SER A 112 -63.86 -82.64 44.57
CA SER A 112 -62.81 -83.00 43.60
C SER A 112 -61.59 -82.07 43.59
N THR A 113 -61.71 -80.86 44.15
CA THR A 113 -60.61 -79.89 44.33
C THR A 113 -60.73 -79.15 45.67
N PRO A 114 -59.61 -78.86 46.38
CA PRO A 114 -59.64 -78.05 47.61
C PRO A 114 -59.83 -76.56 47.34
N THR A 115 -59.44 -76.06 46.16
CA THR A 115 -59.63 -74.66 45.74
C THR A 115 -60.17 -74.62 44.33
N ILE A 116 -61.14 -73.74 44.09
CA ILE A 116 -61.72 -73.46 42.78
C ILE A 116 -61.10 -72.15 42.25
N SER A 117 -60.09 -72.27 41.38
CA SER A 117 -59.48 -71.16 40.63
C SER A 117 -60.24 -70.81 39.34
N ASP A 118 -59.89 -69.71 38.66
CA ASP A 118 -60.47 -69.34 37.34
C ASP A 118 -60.27 -70.45 36.26
N SER A 119 -59.20 -71.25 36.39
CA SER A 119 -59.01 -72.44 35.54
C SER A 119 -60.05 -73.56 35.72
N THR A 120 -60.89 -73.50 36.77
CA THR A 120 -61.82 -74.55 37.21
C THR A 120 -63.25 -74.30 36.73
N THR A 121 -63.55 -74.71 35.49
CA THR A 121 -64.89 -74.54 34.91
C THR A 121 -65.97 -75.46 35.53
N THR A 122 -65.59 -76.62 36.07
CA THR A 122 -66.49 -77.57 36.76
C THR A 122 -65.78 -78.30 37.88
N PHE A 123 -66.51 -78.69 38.92
CA PHE A 123 -66.04 -79.59 39.99
C PHE A 123 -67.14 -80.57 40.41
N GLU A 124 -66.77 -81.63 41.14
CA GLU A 124 -67.69 -82.64 41.64
C GLU A 124 -67.69 -82.73 43.18
N LEU A 125 -68.89 -82.94 43.73
CA LEU A 125 -69.11 -83.30 45.13
C LEU A 125 -69.58 -84.76 45.20
N THR A 126 -68.82 -85.59 45.91
CA THR A 126 -69.14 -87.01 46.16
C THR A 126 -69.67 -87.18 47.57
N VAL A 127 -70.87 -87.75 47.72
CA VAL A 127 -71.52 -88.04 49.00
C VAL A 127 -71.64 -89.54 49.19
N GLU A 128 -71.16 -90.06 50.33
CA GLU A 128 -71.17 -91.49 50.67
C GLU A 128 -72.13 -91.78 51.84
N TYR A 129 -72.92 -92.86 51.76
CA TYR A 129 -73.95 -93.23 52.76
C TYR A 129 -73.63 -94.54 53.51
N SER A 130 -74.18 -94.69 54.72
CA SER A 130 -74.04 -95.88 55.58
C SER A 130 -74.47 -97.18 54.89
N GLU A 131 -75.51 -97.12 54.06
CA GLU A 131 -76.21 -98.27 53.49
C GLU A 131 -76.67 -98.03 52.05
N GLU A 132 -77.38 -99.01 51.48
CA GLU A 132 -77.89 -98.91 50.11
C GLU A 132 -79.19 -98.09 50.08
N MET A 133 -79.16 -97.00 49.33
CA MET A 133 -80.24 -96.02 49.22
C MET A 133 -81.25 -96.40 48.12
N ASP A 134 -82.43 -95.77 48.17
CA ASP A 134 -83.38 -95.75 47.07
C ASP A 134 -82.91 -94.79 45.97
N ILE A 135 -82.27 -95.35 44.94
CA ILE A 135 -81.74 -94.60 43.79
C ILE A 135 -82.81 -93.85 42.96
N SER A 136 -84.11 -94.02 43.24
CA SER A 136 -85.16 -93.21 42.64
C SER A 136 -85.34 -91.85 43.33
N VAL A 137 -84.73 -91.64 44.50
CA VAL A 137 -84.74 -90.40 45.26
C VAL A 137 -83.31 -89.85 45.37
N ASN A 138 -83.03 -88.75 44.69
CA ASN A 138 -81.74 -88.07 44.81
C ASN A 138 -81.69 -87.21 46.08
N PRO A 139 -80.53 -87.07 46.72
CA PRO A 139 -80.35 -86.11 47.80
C PRO A 139 -80.46 -84.67 47.29
N VAL A 140 -80.86 -83.78 48.19
CA VAL A 140 -80.69 -82.34 48.04
C VAL A 140 -79.32 -81.99 48.63
N ILE A 141 -78.44 -81.43 47.81
CA ILE A 141 -77.14 -80.91 48.22
C ILE A 141 -77.18 -79.39 48.09
N THR A 142 -77.00 -78.71 49.21
CA THR A 142 -76.96 -77.24 49.30
C THR A 142 -75.54 -76.82 49.63
N ILE A 143 -74.96 -75.95 48.80
CA ILE A 143 -73.70 -75.28 49.08
C ILE A 143 -74.05 -73.94 49.73
N GLU A 144 -73.47 -73.64 50.89
CA GLU A 144 -73.77 -72.42 51.63
C GLU A 144 -72.80 -71.28 51.26
N ASN A 145 -73.16 -70.03 51.56
CA ASN A 145 -72.37 -68.81 51.35
C ASN A 145 -71.97 -68.40 49.91
N THR A 146 -72.34 -69.14 48.85
CA THR A 146 -72.01 -68.79 47.45
C THR A 146 -73.07 -67.91 46.76
N GLN A 147 -72.72 -66.71 46.29
CA GLN A 147 -73.65 -65.74 45.67
C GLN A 147 -73.99 -66.01 44.18
N ASN A 148 -74.47 -67.22 43.87
CA ASN A 148 -74.77 -67.73 42.52
C ASN A 148 -73.55 -68.06 41.63
N THR A 149 -72.33 -68.05 42.17
CA THR A 149 -71.11 -68.48 41.45
C THR A 149 -71.11 -69.96 41.09
N ILE A 150 -71.86 -70.80 41.81
CA ILE A 150 -71.92 -72.25 41.60
C ILE A 150 -73.32 -72.68 41.19
N SER A 151 -73.42 -73.53 40.17
CA SER A 151 -74.69 -74.10 39.65
C SER A 151 -74.60 -75.61 39.47
N LEU A 152 -75.59 -76.35 39.96
CA LEU A 152 -75.69 -77.80 39.77
C LEU A 152 -76.00 -78.12 38.29
N THR A 153 -75.11 -78.84 37.62
CA THR A 153 -75.26 -79.21 36.20
C THR A 153 -75.65 -80.66 35.99
N GLY A 154 -75.39 -81.54 36.96
CA GLY A 154 -75.81 -82.93 36.93
C GLY A 154 -75.63 -83.65 38.26
N GLY A 155 -76.19 -84.84 38.37
CA GLY A 155 -75.92 -85.72 39.50
C GLY A 155 -76.48 -87.12 39.28
N SER A 156 -75.80 -88.13 39.84
CA SER A 156 -76.17 -89.53 39.67
C SER A 156 -75.71 -90.41 40.82
N TRP A 157 -76.49 -91.48 41.07
CA TRP A 157 -76.09 -92.56 41.96
C TRP A 157 -75.09 -93.48 41.27
N ASN A 158 -74.05 -93.87 41.99
CA ASN A 158 -73.15 -94.94 41.60
C ASN A 158 -73.86 -96.31 41.63
N SER A 159 -73.27 -97.29 40.93
CA SER A 159 -73.83 -98.64 40.79
C SER A 159 -73.96 -99.42 42.11
N ASP A 160 -73.32 -98.99 43.18
CA ASP A 160 -73.43 -99.56 44.53
C ASP A 160 -74.67 -99.08 45.30
N SER A 161 -75.40 -98.07 44.80
CA SER A 161 -76.49 -97.38 45.51
C SER A 161 -76.06 -96.77 46.85
N LYS A 162 -74.76 -96.55 47.09
CA LYS A 162 -74.20 -96.01 48.34
C LYS A 162 -73.52 -94.66 48.17
N THR A 163 -73.19 -94.29 46.93
CA THR A 163 -72.53 -93.02 46.64
C THR A 163 -73.33 -92.23 45.61
N TYR A 164 -73.50 -90.93 45.86
CA TYR A 164 -74.09 -89.98 44.92
C TYR A 164 -73.05 -88.94 44.54
N ILE A 165 -72.83 -88.75 43.24
CA ILE A 165 -71.91 -87.74 42.71
C ILE A 165 -72.74 -86.63 42.08
N ALA A 166 -72.48 -85.38 42.48
CA ALA A 166 -73.08 -84.18 41.93
C ALA A 166 -72.00 -83.34 41.23
N THR A 167 -72.25 -82.97 39.97
CA THR A 167 -71.36 -82.13 39.17
C THR A 167 -71.89 -80.71 39.15
N TYR A 168 -71.02 -79.74 39.37
CA TYR A 168 -71.32 -78.31 39.41
C TYR A 168 -70.47 -77.56 38.38
N SER A 169 -71.06 -76.55 37.73
CA SER A 169 -70.32 -75.54 36.98
C SER A 169 -70.03 -74.33 37.85
N VAL A 170 -68.88 -73.72 37.63
CA VAL A 170 -68.44 -72.48 38.27
C VAL A 170 -68.55 -71.36 37.24
N ALA A 171 -69.12 -70.23 37.64
CA ALA A 171 -69.04 -68.98 36.91
C ALA A 171 -67.88 -68.15 37.48
N ASP A 172 -67.07 -67.57 36.60
CA ASP A 172 -66.16 -66.50 37.00
C ASP A 172 -66.97 -65.31 37.54
N ALA A 173 -66.56 -64.82 38.70
CA ALA A 173 -67.08 -63.64 39.37
C ALA A 173 -65.96 -62.79 40.00
N ASN A 174 -64.69 -63.17 39.86
CA ASN A 174 -63.54 -62.52 40.46
C ASN A 174 -63.68 -62.28 41.99
N GLU A 175 -64.06 -63.33 42.72
CA GLU A 175 -64.28 -63.39 44.17
C GLU A 175 -63.31 -64.38 44.87
N GLU A 176 -62.89 -64.04 46.09
CA GLU A 176 -62.15 -64.91 47.00
C GLU A 176 -63.03 -65.23 48.22
N ILE A 177 -63.38 -66.50 48.41
CA ILE A 177 -64.26 -66.99 49.48
C ILE A 177 -63.67 -68.27 50.07
N ALA A 178 -63.23 -68.20 51.33
CA ALA A 178 -62.77 -69.35 52.09
C ALA A 178 -63.92 -70.10 52.79
N ASP A 179 -63.62 -71.33 53.24
CA ASP A 179 -64.40 -72.10 54.22
C ASP A 179 -65.86 -72.36 53.77
N ILE A 180 -66.04 -72.99 52.60
CA ILE A 180 -67.38 -73.30 52.04
C ILE A 180 -67.98 -74.57 52.68
N ASP A 181 -69.14 -74.41 53.32
CA ASP A 181 -69.93 -75.49 53.91
C ASP A 181 -70.87 -76.16 52.88
N VAL A 182 -71.07 -77.47 53.01
CA VAL A 182 -71.97 -78.28 52.17
C VAL A 182 -72.92 -79.12 53.01
N LYS A 183 -74.23 -78.94 52.79
CA LYS A 183 -75.32 -79.62 53.48
C LYS A 183 -76.02 -80.65 52.60
N VAL A 184 -76.35 -81.82 53.14
CA VAL A 184 -76.95 -82.97 52.43
C VAL A 184 -78.23 -83.45 53.14
N GLU A 185 -79.35 -83.50 52.41
CA GLU A 185 -80.69 -83.86 52.92
C GLU A 185 -81.53 -84.68 51.90
N ASN A 186 -82.73 -85.13 52.28
CA ASN A 186 -83.78 -85.72 51.42
C ASN A 186 -83.50 -87.06 50.67
N ALA A 187 -82.45 -87.81 51.00
CA ALA A 187 -82.30 -89.20 50.52
C ALA A 187 -83.05 -90.18 51.45
N GLN A 188 -83.40 -91.37 50.93
CA GLN A 188 -84.07 -92.42 51.72
C GLN A 188 -83.49 -93.81 51.44
N ASP A 189 -83.63 -94.75 52.36
CA ASP A 189 -83.32 -96.16 52.13
C ASP A 189 -84.39 -96.84 51.25
N LYS A 190 -84.17 -98.11 50.88
CA LYS A 190 -85.09 -98.90 50.05
C LYS A 190 -86.42 -99.28 50.72
N VAL A 191 -86.59 -99.02 52.01
CA VAL A 191 -87.83 -99.26 52.78
C VAL A 191 -88.61 -97.95 52.99
N GLY A 192 -87.96 -96.79 52.83
CA GLY A 192 -88.53 -95.45 52.91
C GLY A 192 -88.09 -94.64 54.14
N ASN A 193 -87.03 -95.04 54.84
CA ASN A 193 -86.49 -94.27 55.96
C ASN A 193 -85.64 -93.10 55.45
N LEU A 194 -86.01 -91.87 55.83
CA LEU A 194 -85.28 -90.64 55.45
C LEU A 194 -83.92 -90.54 56.15
N GLN A 195 -82.91 -90.04 55.45
CA GLN A 195 -81.57 -89.89 56.00
C GLN A 195 -81.49 -88.78 57.06
N GLN A 196 -80.56 -88.93 58.01
CA GLN A 196 -80.21 -87.86 58.93
C GLN A 196 -79.45 -86.74 58.21
N SER A 197 -79.96 -85.51 58.30
CA SER A 197 -79.34 -84.28 57.76
C SER A 197 -77.88 -84.15 58.22
N PHE A 198 -76.99 -83.81 57.28
CA PHE A 198 -75.54 -83.74 57.50
C PHE A 198 -74.95 -82.47 56.85
N THR A 199 -73.97 -81.84 57.52
CA THR A 199 -73.18 -80.74 56.97
C THR A 199 -71.69 -81.08 57.07
N ALA A 200 -70.98 -81.00 55.95
CA ALA A 200 -69.52 -80.91 55.94
C ALA A 200 -69.14 -79.43 55.99
N ASN A 201 -68.37 -79.03 57.00
CA ASN A 201 -67.90 -77.65 57.12
C ASN A 201 -66.51 -77.48 56.50
N ASP A 202 -66.17 -76.27 56.07
CA ASP A 202 -64.85 -75.88 55.55
C ASP A 202 -64.33 -76.80 54.42
N LEU A 203 -65.20 -77.22 53.49
CA LEU A 203 -64.90 -78.32 52.55
C LEU A 203 -63.96 -77.93 51.41
N PHE A 204 -64.07 -76.70 50.90
CA PHE A 204 -63.25 -76.14 49.83
C PHE A 204 -63.29 -74.61 49.84
N ASN A 205 -62.38 -73.98 49.11
CA ASN A 205 -62.33 -72.53 48.88
C ASN A 205 -62.66 -72.19 47.42
N ILE A 206 -63.13 -70.96 47.19
CA ILE A 206 -63.25 -70.34 45.86
C ILE A 206 -62.24 -69.20 45.81
N ASP A 207 -61.41 -69.16 44.79
CA ASP A 207 -60.49 -68.06 44.54
C ASP A 207 -60.30 -67.89 43.03
N ASN A 208 -61.26 -67.24 42.39
CA ASN A 208 -61.19 -66.89 40.97
C ASN A 208 -60.84 -65.40 40.76
N LYS A 209 -60.24 -64.76 41.77
CA LYS A 209 -59.82 -63.37 41.69
C LYS A 209 -58.43 -63.27 41.05
N ASN A 210 -58.32 -62.61 39.90
CA ASN A 210 -57.02 -62.39 39.29
C ASN A 210 -56.18 -61.38 40.10
N PRO A 211 -54.83 -61.57 40.18
CA PRO A 211 -53.94 -60.56 40.73
C PRO A 211 -53.85 -59.32 39.83
N ASP A 212 -53.52 -58.17 40.42
CA ASP A 212 -53.25 -56.93 39.66
C ASP A 212 -52.03 -57.13 38.72
N ALA A 213 -52.05 -56.48 37.56
CA ALA A 213 -50.96 -56.53 36.59
C ALA A 213 -49.64 -56.00 37.21
N PRO A 214 -48.50 -56.72 37.05
CA PRO A 214 -47.21 -56.23 37.50
C PRO A 214 -46.84 -54.87 36.91
N LEU A 215 -45.97 -54.16 37.62
CA LEU A 215 -45.26 -53.00 37.12
C LEU A 215 -43.78 -53.33 37.03
N ILE A 216 -43.15 -53.07 35.88
CA ILE A 216 -41.70 -52.95 35.77
C ILE A 216 -41.38 -51.52 36.18
N THR A 217 -40.52 -51.34 37.18
CA THR A 217 -40.25 -50.02 37.77
C THR A 217 -38.91 -49.43 37.34
N ASP A 218 -37.89 -50.27 37.15
CA ASP A 218 -36.51 -49.82 36.96
C ASP A 218 -35.60 -50.97 36.50
N PHE A 219 -34.37 -50.67 36.08
CA PHE A 219 -33.31 -51.63 35.77
C PHE A 219 -31.93 -51.11 36.27
N THR A 220 -30.92 -51.96 36.34
CA THR A 220 -29.58 -51.55 36.81
C THR A 220 -28.78 -50.83 35.72
N GLU A 221 -27.94 -49.88 36.15
CA GLU A 221 -27.07 -49.07 35.29
C GLU A 221 -27.83 -48.28 34.20
N ASP A 222 -29.01 -47.77 34.56
CA ASP A 222 -29.66 -46.64 33.87
C ASP A 222 -28.73 -45.42 33.79
N THR A 223 -28.91 -44.59 32.77
CA THR A 223 -27.93 -43.57 32.33
C THR A 223 -27.96 -42.26 33.15
N ASP A 224 -28.49 -42.31 34.38
CA ASP A 224 -28.87 -41.17 35.21
C ASP A 224 -29.90 -40.19 34.55
N VAL A 225 -30.39 -40.49 33.33
CA VAL A 225 -31.45 -39.75 32.62
C VAL A 225 -32.81 -40.39 32.89
N ALA A 226 -33.47 -39.92 33.94
CA ALA A 226 -34.74 -40.49 34.40
C ALA A 226 -35.80 -40.65 33.28
N ASP A 227 -36.36 -41.86 33.21
CA ASP A 227 -37.46 -42.29 32.32
C ASP A 227 -37.12 -42.40 30.81
N ASP A 228 -35.85 -42.35 30.38
CA ASP A 228 -35.50 -42.51 28.95
C ASP A 228 -35.41 -43.98 28.47
N GLY A 229 -35.02 -44.90 29.37
CA GLY A 229 -34.92 -46.33 29.10
C GLY A 229 -33.73 -46.72 28.22
N ILE A 230 -32.59 -46.02 28.32
CA ILE A 230 -31.36 -46.31 27.56
C ILE A 230 -30.25 -46.79 28.54
N THR A 231 -29.38 -47.70 28.11
CA THR A 231 -28.17 -48.07 28.87
C THR A 231 -27.06 -48.69 28.02
N GLY A 232 -25.81 -48.45 28.42
CA GLY A 232 -24.63 -49.14 27.91
C GLY A 232 -24.30 -50.46 28.62
N ASP A 233 -25.01 -50.82 29.70
CA ASP A 233 -24.91 -52.14 30.32
C ASP A 233 -25.74 -53.16 29.53
N ASN A 234 -25.04 -54.05 28.82
CA ASN A 234 -25.67 -55.14 28.07
C ASN A 234 -26.04 -56.36 28.95
N THR A 235 -25.97 -56.25 30.27
CA THR A 235 -26.25 -57.32 31.25
C THR A 235 -27.18 -56.84 32.37
N LEU A 236 -28.49 -56.77 32.10
CA LEU A 236 -29.47 -56.11 32.97
C LEU A 236 -29.85 -56.88 34.26
N GLU A 237 -30.26 -56.15 35.30
CA GLU A 237 -31.06 -56.64 36.43
C GLU A 237 -32.34 -55.79 36.55
N ILE A 238 -33.50 -56.41 36.29
CA ILE A 238 -34.80 -55.72 36.12
C ILE A 238 -35.61 -55.79 37.42
N ASN A 239 -36.17 -54.67 37.85
CA ASN A 239 -36.90 -54.53 39.10
C ASN A 239 -38.36 -54.15 38.86
N GLY A 240 -39.24 -54.57 39.77
CA GLY A 240 -40.66 -54.24 39.67
C GLY A 240 -41.49 -54.53 40.91
N SER A 241 -42.80 -54.36 40.77
CA SER A 241 -43.79 -54.73 41.78
C SER A 241 -44.95 -55.54 41.21
N ALA A 242 -45.62 -56.30 42.08
CA ALA A 242 -46.78 -57.15 41.80
C ALA A 242 -47.49 -57.51 43.13
N GLU A 243 -48.51 -58.37 43.09
CA GLU A 243 -49.12 -58.90 44.31
C GLU A 243 -48.10 -59.69 45.15
N ALA A 244 -48.14 -59.54 46.48
CA ALA A 244 -47.14 -60.12 47.37
C ALA A 244 -47.13 -61.66 47.34
N ASN A 245 -45.94 -62.26 47.25
CA ASN A 245 -45.73 -63.71 47.10
C ASN A 245 -46.24 -64.31 45.76
N SER A 246 -46.66 -63.49 44.78
CA SER A 246 -47.01 -63.97 43.45
C SER A 246 -45.77 -64.40 42.64
N ASN A 247 -45.95 -65.39 41.76
CA ASN A 247 -44.94 -65.81 40.80
C ASN A 247 -45.02 -64.92 39.56
N ILE A 248 -43.89 -64.38 39.11
CA ILE A 248 -43.82 -63.38 38.04
C ILE A 248 -43.19 -64.01 36.80
N GLU A 249 -43.93 -64.12 35.71
CA GLU A 249 -43.43 -64.56 34.41
C GLU A 249 -42.92 -63.35 33.63
N ILE A 250 -41.64 -63.35 33.24
CA ILE A 250 -40.98 -62.26 32.52
C ILE A 250 -40.87 -62.59 31.03
N PHE A 251 -41.16 -61.60 30.19
CA PHE A 251 -41.17 -61.71 28.73
C PHE A 251 -40.25 -60.64 28.12
N GLN A 252 -39.52 -61.00 27.06
CA GLN A 252 -38.77 -60.08 26.19
C GLN A 252 -39.31 -60.22 24.78
N ASN A 253 -39.69 -59.10 24.15
CA ASN A 253 -40.28 -59.05 22.81
C ASN A 253 -41.47 -60.01 22.64
N SER A 254 -42.33 -60.09 23.68
CA SER A 254 -43.48 -61.01 23.81
C SER A 254 -43.13 -62.51 23.93
N GLN A 255 -41.86 -62.89 24.00
CA GLN A 255 -41.43 -64.26 24.27
C GLN A 255 -41.14 -64.43 25.76
N PHE A 256 -41.68 -65.48 26.37
CA PHE A 256 -41.35 -65.87 27.74
C PHE A 256 -39.84 -66.16 27.87
N ILE A 257 -39.21 -65.61 28.91
CA ILE A 257 -37.80 -65.83 29.25
C ILE A 257 -37.71 -66.82 30.40
N ASP A 258 -38.16 -66.40 31.58
CA ASP A 258 -38.03 -67.10 32.86
C ASP A 258 -39.01 -66.50 33.90
N THR A 259 -38.96 -67.00 35.14
CA THR A 259 -39.77 -66.54 36.27
C THR A 259 -38.96 -66.00 37.44
N THR A 260 -39.51 -65.02 38.16
CA THR A 260 -39.08 -64.61 39.50
C THR A 260 -40.26 -64.61 40.47
N THR A 261 -40.09 -64.21 41.73
CA THR A 261 -41.18 -64.18 42.72
C THR A 261 -41.20 -62.83 43.44
N ALA A 262 -42.39 -62.27 43.60
CA ALA A 262 -42.58 -61.08 44.43
C ALA A 262 -42.43 -61.43 45.91
N ASP A 263 -41.74 -60.58 46.66
CA ASP A 263 -41.57 -60.74 48.10
C ASP A 263 -42.87 -60.47 48.88
N ASN A 264 -42.80 -60.56 50.20
CA ASN A 264 -43.95 -60.31 51.09
C ASN A 264 -44.44 -58.85 51.09
N SER A 265 -43.74 -57.94 50.41
CA SER A 265 -44.05 -56.54 50.23
C SER A 265 -44.45 -56.21 48.79
N GLY A 266 -44.55 -57.22 47.92
CA GLY A 266 -44.93 -57.07 46.51
C GLY A 266 -43.79 -56.62 45.61
N LYS A 267 -42.53 -56.67 46.03
CA LYS A 267 -41.38 -56.31 45.18
C LYS A 267 -40.74 -57.53 44.55
N TRP A 268 -40.36 -57.45 43.29
CA TRP A 268 -39.61 -58.50 42.61
C TRP A 268 -38.38 -57.93 41.89
N ASN A 269 -37.43 -58.81 41.64
CA ASN A 269 -36.16 -58.55 40.98
C ASN A 269 -35.84 -59.74 40.06
N PHE A 270 -35.36 -59.47 38.86
CA PHE A 270 -35.01 -60.45 37.85
C PHE A 270 -33.58 -60.19 37.37
N ASP A 271 -32.65 -61.02 37.84
CA ASP A 271 -31.24 -60.99 37.46
C ASP A 271 -31.05 -61.60 36.06
N TYR A 272 -30.87 -60.74 35.05
CA TYR A 272 -30.67 -61.14 33.67
C TYR A 272 -29.19 -61.07 33.24
N ARG A 273 -28.26 -60.80 34.17
CA ARG A 273 -26.82 -60.56 33.90
C ARG A 273 -26.06 -61.72 33.25
N ASN A 274 -26.63 -62.92 33.27
CA ASN A 274 -26.05 -64.08 32.57
C ASN A 274 -26.33 -64.08 31.05
N THR A 275 -27.13 -63.12 30.56
CA THR A 275 -27.44 -62.92 29.14
C THR A 275 -26.87 -61.58 28.70
N THR A 276 -25.84 -61.61 27.86
CA THR A 276 -25.38 -60.42 27.13
C THR A 276 -26.38 -60.12 26.01
N LEU A 277 -26.90 -58.89 26.00
CA LEU A 277 -27.73 -58.36 24.93
C LEU A 277 -26.86 -57.66 23.88
N GLU A 278 -27.31 -57.64 22.63
CA GLU A 278 -26.71 -56.84 21.57
C GLU A 278 -27.45 -55.50 21.46
N ASP A 279 -26.82 -54.46 20.90
CA ASP A 279 -27.41 -53.12 20.80
C ASP A 279 -28.75 -53.15 20.06
N ASN A 280 -29.82 -52.80 20.79
CA ASN A 280 -31.21 -52.87 20.33
C ASN A 280 -32.18 -52.33 21.38
N THR A 281 -33.39 -51.97 20.95
CA THR A 281 -34.52 -51.78 21.86
C THR A 281 -35.21 -53.12 22.13
N TYR A 282 -35.24 -53.52 23.39
CA TYR A 282 -35.95 -54.70 23.89
C TYR A 282 -37.18 -54.28 24.69
N THR A 283 -38.32 -54.88 24.36
CA THR A 283 -39.58 -54.65 25.08
C THR A 283 -39.77 -55.74 26.13
N PHE A 284 -39.65 -55.38 27.40
CA PHE A 284 -39.93 -56.27 28.53
C PHE A 284 -41.38 -56.14 29.00
N SER A 285 -41.98 -57.25 29.45
CA SER A 285 -43.26 -57.24 30.17
C SER A 285 -43.34 -58.38 31.18
N ALA A 286 -44.28 -58.29 32.11
CA ALA A 286 -44.43 -59.24 33.22
C ALA A 286 -45.90 -59.64 33.43
N ILE A 287 -46.15 -60.89 33.85
CA ILE A 287 -47.47 -61.39 34.28
C ILE A 287 -47.32 -61.99 35.68
N ALA A 288 -48.20 -61.61 36.62
CA ALA A 288 -48.26 -62.22 37.94
C ALA A 288 -49.19 -63.44 37.92
N LYS A 289 -48.84 -64.45 38.72
CA LYS A 289 -49.70 -65.57 39.09
C LYS A 289 -49.77 -65.69 40.59
N ASP A 290 -50.97 -65.68 41.15
CA ASP A 290 -51.20 -65.79 42.59
C ASP A 290 -50.98 -67.24 43.10
N ALA A 291 -51.33 -67.48 44.37
CA ALA A 291 -51.20 -68.78 45.00
C ALA A 291 -52.26 -69.81 44.54
N ALA A 292 -53.39 -69.38 44.01
CA ALA A 292 -54.42 -70.25 43.42
C ALA A 292 -54.11 -70.58 41.93
N GLY A 293 -53.19 -69.84 41.31
CA GLY A 293 -52.78 -69.97 39.92
C GLY A 293 -53.54 -69.08 38.96
N ASN A 294 -54.33 -68.11 39.44
CA ASN A 294 -54.98 -67.12 38.59
C ASN A 294 -53.92 -66.15 38.04
N ALA A 295 -54.08 -65.69 36.80
CA ALA A 295 -53.10 -64.86 36.11
C ALA A 295 -53.60 -63.42 35.97
N SER A 296 -52.70 -62.45 36.16
CA SER A 296 -52.98 -61.04 35.88
C SER A 296 -53.09 -60.77 34.38
N ASP A 297 -53.60 -59.60 34.02
CA ASP A 297 -53.23 -58.96 32.76
C ASP A 297 -51.70 -58.75 32.68
N ALA A 298 -51.15 -58.68 31.47
CA ALA A 298 -49.73 -58.33 31.31
C ALA A 298 -49.46 -56.88 31.71
N SER A 299 -48.28 -56.63 32.27
CA SER A 299 -47.77 -55.28 32.54
C SER A 299 -47.82 -54.41 31.29
N THR A 300 -47.83 -53.09 31.48
CA THR A 300 -47.46 -52.18 30.40
C THR A 300 -46.07 -52.57 29.87
N PRO A 301 -45.87 -52.59 28.54
CA PRO A 301 -44.56 -52.90 27.98
C PRO A 301 -43.54 -51.83 28.36
N PHE A 302 -42.38 -52.27 28.87
CA PHE A 302 -41.27 -51.43 29.31
C PHE A 302 -40.13 -51.59 28.31
N ASN A 303 -39.76 -50.53 27.61
CA ASN A 303 -38.70 -50.60 26.59
C ASN A 303 -37.35 -50.25 27.22
N ILE A 304 -36.33 -51.05 26.95
CA ILE A 304 -34.94 -50.80 27.33
C ILE A 304 -34.11 -50.86 26.06
N THR A 305 -33.35 -49.81 25.76
CA THR A 305 -32.42 -49.75 24.63
C THR A 305 -31.00 -49.97 25.12
N ILE A 306 -30.38 -51.02 24.61
CA ILE A 306 -28.96 -51.31 24.82
C ILE A 306 -28.15 -50.54 23.78
N ASP A 307 -27.14 -49.81 24.24
CA ASP A 307 -26.17 -49.02 23.46
C ASP A 307 -24.77 -49.24 24.05
N ALA A 308 -24.27 -50.48 23.93
CA ALA A 308 -23.04 -50.94 24.59
C ALA A 308 -21.79 -50.88 23.69
N VAL A 309 -21.95 -50.62 22.39
CA VAL A 309 -20.84 -50.31 21.48
C VAL A 309 -20.68 -48.80 21.38
N ASN A 310 -19.43 -48.33 21.44
CA ASN A 310 -19.12 -46.93 21.19
C ASN A 310 -19.61 -46.52 19.81
N ASP A 311 -20.17 -45.33 19.66
CA ASP A 311 -20.46 -44.67 18.40
C ASP A 311 -19.69 -43.34 18.36
N ALA A 312 -19.22 -42.97 17.19
CA ALA A 312 -18.35 -41.80 17.03
C ALA A 312 -19.16 -40.51 17.17
N PRO A 313 -18.59 -39.47 17.81
CA PRO A 313 -19.27 -38.20 17.98
C PRO A 313 -19.60 -37.58 16.62
N ALA A 314 -20.80 -37.02 16.48
CA ALA A 314 -21.23 -36.29 15.32
C ALA A 314 -20.88 -34.80 15.46
N LEU A 315 -19.94 -34.36 14.61
CA LEU A 315 -19.53 -32.96 14.48
C LEU A 315 -20.41 -32.25 13.44
N ASP A 316 -21.16 -31.23 13.85
CA ASP A 316 -21.91 -30.35 12.94
C ASP A 316 -20.97 -29.31 12.32
N ASN A 317 -20.55 -29.55 11.07
CA ASN A 317 -19.70 -28.67 10.28
C ASN A 317 -20.48 -27.53 9.59
N THR A 318 -21.47 -26.96 10.29
CA THR A 318 -22.24 -25.81 9.82
C THR A 318 -22.17 -24.65 10.80
N GLY A 319 -21.75 -23.47 10.31
CA GLY A 319 -21.55 -22.27 11.11
C GLY A 319 -20.08 -22.06 11.48
N ASP A 320 -19.65 -20.80 11.52
CA ASP A 320 -18.24 -20.44 11.65
C ASP A 320 -17.79 -20.57 13.12
N MET A 321 -16.94 -21.55 13.42
CA MET A 321 -16.34 -21.66 14.75
C MET A 321 -15.16 -20.71 14.90
N THR A 322 -15.12 -19.98 16.01
CA THR A 322 -14.14 -18.95 16.28
C THR A 322 -13.53 -19.08 17.67
N LEU A 323 -12.27 -18.65 17.77
CA LEU A 323 -11.62 -18.33 19.03
C LEU A 323 -11.86 -16.87 19.38
N ASN A 324 -11.64 -16.49 20.64
CA ASN A 324 -11.52 -15.08 21.01
C ASN A 324 -10.42 -14.44 20.17
N ALA A 325 -10.75 -13.36 19.46
CA ALA A 325 -9.76 -12.55 18.77
C ALA A 325 -8.71 -12.03 19.76
N ILE A 326 -7.48 -11.92 19.27
CA ILE A 326 -6.38 -11.25 19.96
C ILE A 326 -6.00 -10.01 19.16
N ASP A 327 -5.32 -9.09 19.80
CA ASP A 327 -4.73 -7.94 19.13
C ASP A 327 -3.26 -8.30 18.78
N GLU A 328 -2.71 -7.79 17.68
CA GLU A 328 -1.28 -7.99 17.42
C GLU A 328 -0.41 -7.29 18.48
N ASP A 329 0.83 -7.74 18.63
CA ASP A 329 1.75 -7.35 19.71
C ASP A 329 1.17 -7.48 21.14
N GLU A 330 0.09 -8.27 21.33
CA GLU A 330 -0.40 -8.64 22.65
C GLU A 330 0.66 -9.48 23.40
N GLU A 331 1.26 -8.85 24.42
CA GLU A 331 2.14 -9.51 25.38
C GLU A 331 1.58 -10.86 25.85
N ASP A 332 2.40 -11.90 25.69
CA ASP A 332 2.08 -13.32 25.89
C ASP A 332 1.42 -13.63 27.25
N THR A 333 1.59 -12.79 28.25
CA THR A 333 0.97 -12.94 29.59
C THR A 333 -0.50 -12.50 29.66
N ASN A 334 -0.98 -11.70 28.70
CA ASN A 334 -2.35 -11.19 28.64
C ASN A 334 -3.28 -12.13 27.85
N ASN A 335 -2.72 -12.81 26.83
CA ASN A 335 -3.43 -13.79 26.02
C ASN A 335 -3.85 -15.03 26.85
N GLN A 336 -5.07 -14.96 27.36
CA GLN A 336 -5.70 -15.97 28.22
C GLN A 336 -6.20 -17.21 27.45
N GLY A 337 -6.16 -17.20 26.11
CA GLY A 337 -6.71 -18.22 25.22
C GLY A 337 -8.22 -18.45 25.34
N THR A 338 -8.73 -19.34 24.50
CA THR A 338 -10.16 -19.73 24.43
C THR A 338 -10.34 -21.16 24.96
N LEU A 339 -11.40 -21.40 25.74
CA LEU A 339 -11.75 -22.73 26.22
C LEU A 339 -12.31 -23.57 25.06
N ILE A 340 -12.00 -24.88 25.01
CA ILE A 340 -12.46 -25.76 23.93
C ILE A 340 -13.99 -25.76 23.78
N LYS A 341 -14.72 -25.84 24.91
CA LYS A 341 -16.18 -25.75 24.93
C LYS A 341 -16.73 -24.43 24.37
N ASP A 342 -16.01 -23.32 24.55
CA ASP A 342 -16.44 -22.01 24.06
C ASP A 342 -16.28 -21.96 22.53
N ILE A 343 -15.19 -22.52 21.99
CA ILE A 343 -14.95 -22.68 20.54
C ILE A 343 -16.08 -23.50 19.91
N ILE A 344 -16.42 -24.67 20.48
CA ILE A 344 -17.53 -25.51 20.00
C ILE A 344 -18.84 -24.72 19.97
N SER A 345 -19.15 -24.00 21.05
CA SER A 345 -20.40 -23.24 21.18
C SER A 345 -20.52 -22.04 20.21
N SER A 346 -19.38 -21.50 19.74
CA SER A 346 -19.32 -20.29 18.91
C SER A 346 -19.99 -20.46 17.54
N GLY A 347 -19.99 -21.66 16.98
CA GLY A 347 -20.68 -21.99 15.73
C GLY A 347 -22.21 -21.94 15.82
N GLY A 348 -22.78 -21.73 17.01
CA GLY A 348 -24.20 -21.49 17.24
C GLY A 348 -24.94 -22.70 17.81
N GLY A 349 -24.80 -22.87 19.13
CA GLY A 349 -25.36 -24.01 19.87
C GLY A 349 -24.29 -25.06 20.15
N ASP A 350 -24.69 -26.21 20.69
CA ASP A 350 -23.79 -27.36 20.75
C ASP A 350 -23.60 -27.94 19.33
N LYS A 351 -22.34 -28.26 19.01
CA LYS A 351 -21.87 -28.70 17.69
C LYS A 351 -21.21 -30.07 17.73
N ILE A 352 -21.08 -30.68 18.91
CA ILE A 352 -20.59 -32.05 19.08
C ILE A 352 -21.67 -32.84 19.80
N THR A 353 -22.51 -33.51 19.02
CA THR A 353 -23.54 -34.40 19.58
C THR A 353 -23.06 -35.84 19.55
N ASP A 354 -23.25 -36.55 20.65
CA ASP A 354 -22.96 -37.96 20.76
C ASP A 354 -24.23 -38.74 21.12
N ILE A 355 -24.29 -40.02 20.74
CA ILE A 355 -25.39 -40.90 21.06
C ILE A 355 -25.10 -41.73 22.32
N ASN A 356 -23.82 -41.96 22.65
CA ASN A 356 -23.45 -42.70 23.85
C ASN A 356 -23.63 -41.84 25.11
N VAL A 357 -24.38 -42.38 26.08
CA VAL A 357 -24.90 -41.61 27.23
C VAL A 357 -23.88 -41.32 28.35
N ASN A 358 -22.58 -41.33 28.02
CA ASN A 358 -21.48 -40.87 28.89
C ASN A 358 -20.29 -40.29 28.07
N ALA A 359 -20.49 -40.01 26.78
CA ALA A 359 -19.47 -39.36 25.96
C ALA A 359 -19.13 -37.98 26.54
N PHE A 360 -17.85 -37.71 26.77
CA PHE A 360 -17.43 -36.39 27.18
C PHE A 360 -16.88 -35.65 25.96
N GLU A 361 -17.43 -34.47 25.69
CA GLU A 361 -17.00 -33.64 24.56
C GLU A 361 -15.49 -33.27 24.63
N GLY A 362 -14.94 -33.08 23.45
CA GLY A 362 -13.56 -32.68 23.21
C GLY A 362 -13.28 -32.60 21.72
N ILE A 363 -12.06 -32.19 21.38
CA ILE A 363 -11.57 -32.11 20.01
C ILE A 363 -10.22 -32.82 19.86
N ALA A 364 -10.00 -33.40 18.70
CA ALA A 364 -8.71 -33.93 18.25
C ALA A 364 -8.18 -33.04 17.13
N VAL A 365 -7.26 -32.14 17.45
CA VAL A 365 -6.69 -31.15 16.51
C VAL A 365 -5.72 -31.84 15.57
N THR A 366 -6.13 -31.97 14.31
CA THR A 366 -5.41 -32.66 13.23
C THR A 366 -4.49 -31.71 12.46
N SER A 367 -4.77 -30.41 12.41
CA SER A 367 -3.92 -29.41 11.76
C SER A 367 -3.90 -28.10 12.54
N VAL A 368 -2.81 -27.35 12.44
CA VAL A 368 -2.68 -25.97 12.93
C VAL A 368 -1.89 -25.13 11.93
N ASP A 369 -2.29 -23.89 11.71
CA ASP A 369 -1.56 -22.94 10.88
C ASP A 369 -0.54 -22.15 11.71
N ASN A 370 0.74 -22.53 11.64
CA ASN A 370 1.86 -21.82 12.27
C ASN A 370 2.61 -20.89 11.28
N SER A 371 1.98 -20.42 10.20
CA SER A 371 2.66 -19.58 9.20
C SER A 371 3.18 -18.26 9.78
N ASN A 372 2.39 -17.64 10.68
CA ASN A 372 2.67 -16.32 11.25
C ASN A 372 2.62 -16.31 12.79
N GLY A 373 3.01 -17.42 13.43
CA GLY A 373 3.01 -17.55 14.89
C GLY A 373 3.00 -19.00 15.35
N ASN A 374 2.81 -19.23 16.65
CA ASN A 374 2.85 -20.56 17.27
C ASN A 374 1.56 -20.86 18.04
N TRP A 375 0.91 -21.97 17.71
CA TRP A 375 -0.23 -22.47 18.49
C TRP A 375 0.23 -23.14 19.79
N GLN A 376 -0.45 -22.80 20.89
CA GLN A 376 -0.22 -23.37 22.22
C GLN A 376 -1.52 -23.87 22.86
N TYR A 377 -1.41 -24.92 23.68
CA TYR A 377 -2.52 -25.48 24.46
C TYR A 377 -2.21 -25.53 25.96
N SER A 378 -3.26 -25.51 26.77
CA SER A 378 -3.19 -25.77 28.20
C SER A 378 -4.27 -26.79 28.59
N THR A 379 -3.92 -27.74 29.47
CA THR A 379 -4.85 -28.73 30.04
C THR A 379 -5.18 -28.47 31.52
N ASP A 380 -4.67 -27.37 32.07
CA ASP A 380 -4.92 -26.94 33.46
C ASP A 380 -5.30 -25.45 33.55
N GLY A 381 -5.48 -24.80 32.40
CA GLY A 381 -5.84 -23.39 32.25
C GLY A 381 -4.75 -22.38 32.57
N ASN A 382 -3.55 -22.82 32.96
CA ASN A 382 -2.49 -21.96 33.51
C ASN A 382 -1.10 -22.20 32.88
N ASN A 383 -0.76 -23.44 32.55
CA ASN A 383 0.52 -23.80 31.93
C ASN A 383 0.33 -24.04 30.43
N TRP A 384 1.02 -23.26 29.60
CA TRP A 384 0.99 -23.35 28.14
C TRP A 384 2.07 -24.29 27.60
N ASN A 385 1.73 -25.03 26.56
CA ASN A 385 2.58 -26.00 25.88
C ASN A 385 2.42 -25.84 24.38
N ASP A 386 3.51 -25.89 23.61
CA ASP A 386 3.45 -25.82 22.15
C ASP A 386 2.73 -27.06 21.57
N PHE A 387 1.90 -26.87 20.54
CA PHE A 387 1.20 -27.98 19.89
C PHE A 387 2.15 -29.05 19.32
N GLY A 388 3.31 -28.61 18.81
CA GLY A 388 4.24 -29.43 18.03
C GLY A 388 3.66 -29.80 16.66
N THR A 389 4.17 -30.88 16.06
CA THR A 389 3.64 -31.38 14.78
C THR A 389 2.37 -32.21 15.01
N VAL A 390 1.22 -31.69 14.56
CA VAL A 390 -0.04 -32.44 14.44
C VAL A 390 -0.31 -32.82 12.97
N ASN A 391 -1.04 -33.91 12.78
CA ASN A 391 -1.58 -34.47 11.52
C ASN A 391 -2.57 -35.58 11.94
N ASP A 392 -3.31 -36.20 11.01
CA ASP A 392 -4.24 -37.29 11.35
C ASP A 392 -3.62 -38.48 12.11
N THR A 393 -2.29 -38.71 12.08
CA THR A 393 -1.65 -39.78 12.87
C THR A 393 -1.10 -39.33 14.23
N THR A 394 -1.06 -38.02 14.49
CA THR A 394 -0.54 -37.42 15.73
C THR A 394 -1.38 -36.23 16.21
N ALA A 395 -2.70 -36.31 16.06
CA ALA A 395 -3.64 -35.25 16.41
C ALA A 395 -3.64 -34.98 17.92
N ARG A 396 -3.71 -33.70 18.34
CA ARG A 396 -3.69 -33.31 19.76
C ARG A 396 -5.09 -33.41 20.36
N LEU A 397 -5.24 -34.23 21.40
CA LEU A 397 -6.50 -34.41 22.11
C LEU A 397 -6.70 -33.33 23.17
N LEU A 398 -7.82 -32.61 23.13
CA LEU A 398 -8.15 -31.51 24.04
C LEU A 398 -9.61 -31.61 24.48
N ALA A 399 -9.87 -31.73 25.78
CA ALA A 399 -11.23 -31.91 26.31
C ALA A 399 -12.03 -30.60 26.34
N ALA A 400 -13.36 -30.68 26.18
CA ALA A 400 -14.27 -29.54 26.30
C ALA A 400 -14.65 -29.25 27.76
N ASP A 401 -13.63 -29.03 28.62
CA ASP A 401 -13.82 -28.77 30.05
C ASP A 401 -13.57 -27.31 30.47
N ASP A 402 -13.76 -27.01 31.77
CA ASP A 402 -13.60 -25.67 32.34
C ASP A 402 -12.14 -25.16 32.42
N SER A 403 -11.16 -25.97 31.99
CA SER A 403 -9.73 -25.68 32.15
C SER A 403 -8.92 -25.78 30.85
N THR A 404 -9.38 -26.57 29.88
CA THR A 404 -8.61 -26.87 28.67
C THR A 404 -8.79 -25.76 27.64
N LYS A 405 -7.67 -25.21 27.18
CA LYS A 405 -7.63 -24.01 26.34
C LYS A 405 -6.66 -24.14 25.17
N ILE A 406 -6.92 -23.35 24.14
CA ILE A 406 -6.02 -23.07 23.02
C ILE A 406 -5.76 -21.56 22.94
N ARG A 407 -4.55 -21.19 22.57
CA ARG A 407 -4.22 -19.84 22.10
C ARG A 407 -3.30 -19.90 20.90
N PHE A 408 -3.31 -18.83 20.11
CA PHE A 408 -2.27 -18.53 19.13
C PHE A 408 -1.37 -17.45 19.71
N VAL A 409 -0.06 -17.62 19.62
CA VAL A 409 0.93 -16.57 19.88
C VAL A 409 1.37 -16.06 18.52
N ALA A 410 0.89 -14.89 18.12
CA ALA A 410 1.26 -14.28 16.86
C ALA A 410 2.77 -13.98 16.80
N ASN A 411 3.33 -13.95 15.61
CA ASN A 411 4.56 -13.22 15.38
C ASN A 411 4.30 -11.72 15.61
N GLN A 412 5.38 -10.97 15.86
CA GLN A 412 5.31 -9.51 15.92
C GLN A 412 4.77 -8.95 14.58
N ASP A 413 3.99 -7.86 14.66
CA ASP A 413 3.46 -7.13 13.51
C ASP A 413 2.67 -8.02 12.50
N TYR A 414 1.82 -8.94 13.00
CA TYR A 414 0.98 -9.82 12.18
C TYR A 414 -0.54 -9.63 12.40
N GLU A 415 -1.17 -8.90 11.48
CA GLU A 415 -2.63 -8.92 11.31
C GLU A 415 -3.12 -10.08 10.40
N GLY A 416 -4.31 -10.62 10.71
CA GLY A 416 -4.99 -11.57 9.82
C GLY A 416 -5.70 -12.73 10.53
N ALA A 417 -6.07 -13.74 9.74
CA ALA A 417 -6.78 -14.92 10.24
C ALA A 417 -5.95 -16.20 10.06
N VAL A 418 -5.76 -16.94 11.15
CA VAL A 418 -5.17 -18.30 11.16
C VAL A 418 -6.15 -19.28 11.79
N SER A 419 -5.97 -20.57 11.55
CA SER A 419 -6.93 -21.59 12.00
C SER A 419 -6.29 -22.88 12.48
N ILE A 420 -7.10 -23.64 13.23
CA ILE A 420 -6.87 -25.05 13.53
C ILE A 420 -7.91 -25.90 12.80
N THR A 421 -7.56 -27.13 12.42
CA THR A 421 -8.52 -28.14 11.93
C THR A 421 -8.60 -29.27 12.95
N PHE A 422 -9.80 -29.76 13.24
CA PHE A 422 -10.01 -30.80 14.24
C PHE A 422 -11.17 -31.74 13.90
N ARG A 423 -11.22 -32.86 14.62
CA ARG A 423 -12.36 -33.80 14.72
C ARG A 423 -12.97 -33.69 16.11
N ALA A 424 -14.26 -33.99 16.27
CA ALA A 424 -14.82 -34.21 17.59
C ALA A 424 -14.23 -35.47 18.23
N TRP A 425 -14.19 -35.48 19.57
CA TRP A 425 -13.58 -36.52 20.39
C TRP A 425 -14.47 -36.81 21.61
N ASP A 426 -14.93 -38.04 21.75
CA ASP A 426 -15.88 -38.50 22.81
C ASP A 426 -15.21 -38.92 24.13
N LYS A 427 -13.86 -38.89 24.15
CA LYS A 427 -12.99 -39.28 25.26
C LYS A 427 -13.05 -40.75 25.70
N THR A 428 -13.67 -41.63 24.92
CA THR A 428 -13.75 -43.09 25.20
C THR A 428 -12.40 -43.81 25.06
N SER A 429 -11.46 -43.18 24.34
CA SER A 429 -10.05 -43.52 24.33
C SER A 429 -9.18 -42.25 24.23
N GLY A 430 -7.90 -42.37 24.62
CA GLY A 430 -6.98 -41.23 24.70
C GLY A 430 -7.01 -40.50 26.05
N ASN A 431 -6.18 -39.48 26.21
CA ASN A 431 -6.12 -38.63 27.41
C ASN A 431 -5.93 -37.17 27.00
N ASN A 432 -6.49 -36.24 27.78
CA ASN A 432 -6.38 -34.81 27.53
C ASN A 432 -4.89 -34.38 27.47
N GLY A 433 -4.52 -33.61 26.44
CA GLY A 433 -3.16 -33.15 26.17
C GLY A 433 -2.23 -34.15 25.48
N ASN A 434 -2.60 -35.43 25.30
CA ASN A 434 -1.81 -36.40 24.54
C ASN A 434 -2.08 -36.31 23.03
N THR A 435 -1.27 -36.99 22.21
CA THR A 435 -1.56 -37.20 20.79
C THR A 435 -2.19 -38.58 20.54
N ALA A 436 -2.97 -38.69 19.46
CA ALA A 436 -3.54 -39.96 18.98
C ALA A 436 -3.58 -40.02 17.44
N ASP A 437 -3.81 -41.22 16.92
CA ASP A 437 -4.04 -41.49 15.50
C ASP A 437 -5.55 -41.49 15.22
N THR A 438 -6.02 -40.46 14.53
CA THR A 438 -7.41 -40.23 14.12
C THR A 438 -7.70 -40.70 12.69
N THR A 439 -6.79 -41.44 12.04
CA THR A 439 -7.06 -42.00 10.69
C THR A 439 -8.18 -43.04 10.68
N ASN A 440 -8.49 -43.63 11.84
CA ASN A 440 -9.69 -44.42 12.07
C ASN A 440 -10.72 -43.50 12.77
N ASN A 441 -11.80 -43.16 12.06
CA ASN A 441 -12.82 -42.23 12.48
C ASN A 441 -14.21 -42.64 11.93
N GLY A 442 -15.28 -42.12 12.54
CA GLY A 442 -16.65 -42.52 12.25
C GLY A 442 -17.00 -43.93 12.72
N GLY A 443 -18.27 -44.34 12.58
CA GLY A 443 -18.76 -45.63 13.05
C GLY A 443 -18.46 -45.81 14.54
N ASN A 444 -17.86 -46.93 14.93
CA ASN A 444 -17.62 -47.27 16.34
C ASN A 444 -16.24 -46.83 16.86
N THR A 445 -15.83 -45.59 16.57
CA THR A 445 -14.51 -45.05 16.93
C THR A 445 -14.63 -43.79 17.78
N THR A 446 -13.54 -43.42 18.46
CA THR A 446 -13.47 -42.28 19.38
C THR A 446 -13.54 -40.89 18.68
N PHE A 447 -13.64 -40.83 17.35
CA PHE A 447 -13.44 -39.58 16.58
C PHE A 447 -14.46 -39.41 15.44
N SER A 448 -14.95 -38.19 15.24
CA SER A 448 -15.90 -37.87 14.15
C SER A 448 -15.33 -38.13 12.76
N ASN A 449 -16.20 -38.62 11.85
CA ASN A 449 -15.89 -38.74 10.43
C ASN A 449 -15.60 -37.38 9.78
N GLU A 450 -16.40 -36.37 10.14
CA GLU A 450 -16.22 -34.99 9.68
C GLU A 450 -15.09 -34.28 10.45
N THR A 451 -14.56 -33.23 9.82
CA THR A 451 -13.62 -32.27 10.40
C THR A 451 -14.21 -30.87 10.30
N GLU A 452 -13.88 -30.00 11.26
CA GLU A 452 -14.17 -28.57 11.20
C GLU A 452 -12.91 -27.74 11.47
N THR A 453 -12.95 -26.48 11.06
CA THR A 453 -11.97 -25.44 11.33
C THR A 453 -12.46 -24.46 12.39
N ALA A 454 -11.58 -24.08 13.31
CA ALA A 454 -11.81 -22.93 14.18
C ALA A 454 -10.78 -21.85 13.86
N ALA A 455 -11.26 -20.64 13.54
CA ALA A 455 -10.43 -19.51 13.18
C ALA A 455 -10.22 -18.55 14.36
N ILE A 456 -9.03 -17.95 14.43
CA ILE A 456 -8.76 -16.77 15.27
C ILE A 456 -8.42 -15.60 14.35
N THR A 457 -8.94 -14.43 14.68
CA THR A 457 -8.51 -13.16 14.07
C THR A 457 -7.48 -12.53 14.99
N VAL A 458 -6.35 -12.13 14.43
CA VAL A 458 -5.43 -11.15 15.02
C VAL A 458 -5.83 -9.78 14.46
N ASN A 459 -6.30 -8.90 15.33
CA ASN A 459 -6.71 -7.54 14.96
C ASN A 459 -5.46 -6.65 14.84
N PRO A 460 -5.43 -5.71 13.89
CA PRO A 460 -4.33 -4.76 13.80
C PRO A 460 -4.29 -3.80 15.00
N VAL A 461 -3.09 -3.43 15.42
CA VAL A 461 -2.81 -2.47 16.48
C VAL A 461 -1.91 -1.39 15.91
N ASN A 462 -2.49 -0.20 15.69
CA ASN A 462 -1.79 0.99 15.19
C ASN A 462 -0.43 1.17 15.88
N ASP A 463 0.62 0.84 15.14
CA ASP A 463 2.01 1.01 15.50
C ASP A 463 2.43 2.47 15.38
N ALA A 464 3.62 2.80 15.87
CA ALA A 464 4.20 4.12 15.65
C ALA A 464 5.00 4.12 14.34
N PRO A 465 4.83 5.13 13.47
CA PRO A 465 5.58 5.21 12.22
C PRO A 465 7.08 5.22 12.46
N LYS A 466 7.85 4.70 11.50
CA LYS A 466 9.31 4.61 11.56
C LYS A 466 9.95 5.57 10.57
N LEU A 467 10.77 6.49 11.09
CA LEU A 467 11.60 7.36 10.26
C LEU A 467 12.82 6.60 9.72
N GLU A 468 12.96 6.52 8.39
CA GLU A 468 14.06 5.82 7.71
C GLU A 468 15.19 6.79 7.34
N ASN A 469 14.86 7.91 6.69
CA ASN A 469 15.82 8.91 6.25
C ASN A 469 15.44 10.29 6.78
N ASN A 470 16.45 11.07 7.19
CA ASN A 470 16.33 12.48 7.54
C ASN A 470 17.68 13.19 7.32
N THR A 471 18.00 13.40 6.05
CA THR A 471 19.23 14.00 5.56
C THR A 471 18.92 15.13 4.58
N LEU A 472 19.74 16.18 4.59
CA LEU A 472 19.64 17.26 3.62
C LEU A 472 21.05 17.71 3.24
N THR A 473 21.38 17.63 1.95
CA THR A 473 22.58 18.23 1.37
C THR A 473 22.14 19.46 0.59
N ILE A 474 22.60 20.64 0.98
CA ILE A 474 22.16 21.91 0.40
C ILE A 474 23.25 22.97 0.50
N SER A 475 23.35 23.85 -0.49
CA SER A 475 24.21 25.03 -0.44
C SER A 475 23.48 26.23 0.14
N GLU A 476 24.21 27.28 0.50
CA GLU A 476 23.61 28.59 0.73
C GLU A 476 22.76 29.05 -0.46
N SER A 477 21.68 29.79 -0.17
CA SER A 477 20.58 30.17 -1.09
C SER A 477 20.01 29.02 -1.95
N GLY A 478 20.41 27.78 -1.70
CA GLY A 478 20.09 26.60 -2.47
C GLY A 478 18.66 26.14 -2.22
N SER A 479 18.22 25.21 -3.06
CA SER A 479 16.89 24.61 -2.90
C SER A 479 16.88 23.16 -3.37
N VAL A 480 16.24 22.29 -2.59
CA VAL A 480 16.28 20.83 -2.78
C VAL A 480 14.86 20.30 -2.81
N THR A 481 14.45 19.69 -3.91
CA THR A 481 13.22 18.88 -3.94
C THR A 481 13.45 17.66 -3.06
N ILE A 482 12.63 17.51 -2.02
CA ILE A 482 12.76 16.45 -1.04
C ILE A 482 12.31 15.14 -1.68
N SER A 483 13.20 14.15 -1.68
CA SER A 483 12.97 12.79 -2.14
C SER A 483 13.10 11.79 -1.00
N ASN A 484 12.79 10.52 -1.27
CA ASN A 484 12.89 9.45 -0.26
C ASN A 484 14.33 9.17 0.21
N GLN A 485 15.36 9.66 -0.47
CA GLN A 485 16.74 9.63 0.05
C GLN A 485 17.01 10.73 1.08
N ASN A 486 16.28 11.85 0.99
CA ASN A 486 16.40 12.97 1.91
C ASN A 486 15.55 12.72 3.15
N LEU A 487 14.24 12.55 2.98
CA LEU A 487 13.29 12.39 4.07
C LEU A 487 12.30 11.29 3.70
N SER A 488 12.26 10.23 4.50
CA SER A 488 11.29 9.16 4.30
C SER A 488 10.94 8.46 5.61
N ALA A 489 9.71 8.02 5.70
CA ALA A 489 9.20 7.19 6.77
C ALA A 489 8.41 6.03 6.18
N THR A 490 8.32 4.94 6.93
CA THR A 490 7.47 3.79 6.64
C THR A 490 6.67 3.46 7.88
N ASP A 491 5.51 2.88 7.67
CA ASP A 491 4.62 2.41 8.71
C ASP A 491 4.04 1.07 8.25
N ILE A 492 3.68 0.20 9.19
CA ILE A 492 3.19 -1.14 8.88
C ILE A 492 1.67 -1.15 8.65
N ASP A 493 0.95 -0.25 9.32
CA ASP A 493 -0.51 -0.07 9.22
C ASP A 493 -0.91 0.97 8.17
N ASN A 494 -0.08 1.99 8.00
CA ASN A 494 -0.47 3.25 7.38
C ASN A 494 0.19 3.50 6.01
N ASP A 495 -0.63 3.85 5.01
CA ASP A 495 -0.14 4.22 3.68
C ASP A 495 0.50 5.62 3.63
N ASP A 496 1.31 5.85 2.60
CA ASP A 496 2.04 7.09 2.35
C ASP A 496 1.15 8.36 2.31
N THR A 497 -0.16 8.22 2.08
CA THR A 497 -1.09 9.35 2.06
C THR A 497 -1.48 9.83 3.46
N THR A 498 -1.37 8.94 4.45
CA THR A 498 -1.70 9.22 5.86
C THR A 498 -0.48 9.63 6.69
N LEU A 499 0.71 9.08 6.37
CA LEU A 499 1.96 9.43 7.04
C LEU A 499 2.33 10.89 6.84
N THR A 500 2.21 11.66 7.92
CA THR A 500 2.34 13.11 7.95
C THR A 500 3.58 13.52 8.73
N PHE A 501 4.55 14.11 8.04
CA PHE A 501 5.68 14.79 8.68
C PHE A 501 5.22 16.11 9.28
N THR A 502 5.76 16.45 10.44
CA THR A 502 5.68 17.75 11.07
C THR A 502 7.10 18.24 11.37
N VAL A 503 7.41 19.43 10.87
CA VAL A 503 8.71 20.08 11.00
C VAL A 503 8.66 21.05 12.19
N SER A 504 9.65 20.93 13.08
CA SER A 504 9.81 21.80 14.25
C SER A 504 11.26 22.25 14.41
N ASN A 505 11.50 23.26 15.24
CA ASN A 505 12.82 23.88 15.45
C ASN A 505 13.53 24.37 14.17
N LEU A 506 12.78 24.55 13.08
CA LEU A 506 13.25 25.02 11.78
C LEU A 506 13.94 26.39 11.87
N LYS A 507 15.13 26.47 11.27
CA LYS A 507 15.94 27.67 11.09
C LYS A 507 16.65 27.63 9.75
N ASN A 508 16.99 28.82 9.27
CA ASN A 508 17.81 29.09 8.08
C ASN A 508 17.23 28.44 6.81
N GLY A 509 15.92 28.55 6.63
CA GLY A 509 15.19 28.00 5.48
C GLY A 509 13.72 27.70 5.77
N GLU A 510 13.00 27.30 4.72
CA GLU A 510 11.60 26.88 4.76
C GLU A 510 11.34 25.60 3.94
N PHE A 511 10.35 24.82 4.38
CA PHE A 511 9.75 23.78 3.54
C PHE A 511 8.56 24.34 2.78
N GLN A 512 8.47 24.05 1.48
CA GLN A 512 7.35 24.38 0.62
C GLN A 512 6.69 23.11 0.07
N VAL A 513 5.37 23.14 -0.04
CA VAL A 513 4.55 22.13 -0.71
C VAL A 513 3.80 22.82 -1.83
N ASN A 514 3.99 22.38 -3.08
CA ASN A 514 3.41 23.06 -4.26
C ASN A 514 3.69 24.58 -4.28
N GLN A 515 4.92 24.99 -3.97
CA GLN A 515 5.37 26.40 -3.88
C GLN A 515 4.73 27.23 -2.76
N VAL A 516 4.16 26.58 -1.72
CA VAL A 516 3.59 27.26 -0.55
C VAL A 516 4.29 26.79 0.71
N ALA A 517 4.84 27.71 1.51
CA ALA A 517 5.52 27.41 2.77
C ALA A 517 4.60 26.67 3.77
N GLN A 518 5.03 25.48 4.20
CA GLN A 518 4.30 24.60 5.12
C GLN A 518 5.27 23.78 5.98
N ASN A 519 5.01 23.72 7.29
CA ASN A 519 5.78 22.90 8.23
C ASN A 519 5.20 21.49 8.40
N SER A 520 4.35 21.04 7.49
CA SER A 520 3.77 19.70 7.50
C SER A 520 3.36 19.26 6.10
N PHE A 521 3.61 18.00 5.79
CA PHE A 521 3.39 17.37 4.47
C PHE A 521 3.39 15.85 4.61
N THR A 522 2.83 15.14 3.63
CA THR A 522 2.72 13.67 3.68
C THR A 522 3.85 12.95 2.92
N GLN A 523 4.10 11.69 3.25
CA GLN A 523 5.06 10.84 2.52
C GLN A 523 4.71 10.75 1.02
N GLN A 524 3.42 10.69 0.66
CA GLN A 524 2.97 10.73 -0.73
C GLN A 524 3.35 12.04 -1.45
N GLN A 525 3.40 13.19 -0.74
CA GLN A 525 3.83 14.45 -1.34
C GLN A 525 5.34 14.47 -1.62
N ILE A 526 6.14 13.78 -0.81
CA ILE A 526 7.56 13.54 -1.06
C ILE A 526 7.72 12.59 -2.26
N ASN A 527 7.02 11.46 -2.28
CA ASN A 527 7.03 10.51 -3.40
C ASN A 527 6.67 11.17 -4.75
N ASN A 528 5.73 12.12 -4.72
CA ASN A 528 5.30 12.88 -5.89
C ASN A 528 6.22 14.08 -6.25
N GLY A 529 7.32 14.30 -5.53
CA GLY A 529 8.25 15.42 -5.75
C GLY A 529 7.68 16.81 -5.48
N LEU A 530 6.61 16.92 -4.67
CA LEU A 530 5.89 18.18 -4.43
C LEU A 530 6.42 18.98 -3.22
N VAL A 531 7.26 18.35 -2.40
CA VAL A 531 7.90 18.96 -1.23
C VAL A 531 9.29 19.45 -1.61
N LYS A 532 9.62 20.69 -1.24
CA LYS A 532 10.91 21.32 -1.54
C LYS A 532 11.40 22.12 -0.33
N PHE A 533 12.64 21.94 0.07
CA PHE A 533 13.30 22.82 1.03
C PHE A 533 13.99 23.97 0.28
N ILE A 534 13.91 25.17 0.83
CA ILE A 534 14.60 26.37 0.34
C ILE A 534 15.38 26.96 1.51
N HIS A 535 16.68 27.14 1.34
CA HIS A 535 17.54 27.79 2.32
C HIS A 535 17.32 29.32 2.32
N ASP A 536 17.48 30.00 3.45
CA ASP A 536 17.11 31.43 3.57
C ASP A 536 18.18 32.44 3.12
N GLY A 537 19.32 31.94 2.63
CA GLY A 537 20.43 32.78 2.18
C GLY A 537 21.21 33.40 3.35
N SER A 538 21.40 32.63 4.43
CA SER A 538 22.29 33.00 5.52
C SER A 538 23.41 31.98 5.73
N GLU A 539 24.60 32.46 6.06
CA GLU A 539 25.80 31.67 6.36
C GLU A 539 25.71 30.64 7.52
N ASN A 540 24.51 30.41 8.06
CA ASN A 540 24.27 29.41 9.08
C ASN A 540 23.60 28.18 8.45
N PRO A 541 24.13 26.95 8.65
CA PRO A 541 23.50 25.75 8.12
C PRO A 541 22.04 25.65 8.60
N PRO A 542 21.12 25.14 7.76
CA PRO A 542 19.75 24.89 8.19
C PRO A 542 19.73 23.94 9.38
N SER A 543 18.66 24.00 10.17
CA SER A 543 18.43 23.03 11.25
C SER A 543 16.94 22.82 11.42
N TYR A 544 16.50 21.58 11.48
CA TYR A 544 15.12 21.24 11.81
C TYR A 544 15.06 19.85 12.46
N ASP A 545 14.02 19.65 13.27
CA ASP A 545 13.61 18.35 13.77
C ASP A 545 12.32 17.92 13.04
N VAL A 546 12.25 16.67 12.60
CA VAL A 546 11.00 16.07 12.11
C VAL A 546 10.41 15.12 13.15
N GLU A 547 9.09 15.08 13.20
CA GLU A 547 8.31 13.99 13.76
C GLU A 547 7.31 13.54 12.68
N VAL A 548 7.17 12.23 12.44
CA VAL A 548 6.15 11.66 11.55
C VAL A 548 5.02 11.09 12.39
N SER A 549 3.79 11.19 11.88
CA SER A 549 2.56 10.73 12.52
C SER A 549 1.64 10.05 11.49
N ASP A 550 1.01 8.95 11.90
CA ASP A 550 -0.11 8.30 11.23
C ASP A 550 -1.47 9.03 11.45
N GLY A 551 -1.51 9.98 12.39
CA GLY A 551 -2.72 10.70 12.84
C GLY A 551 -3.17 10.37 14.27
N SER A 552 -2.62 9.31 14.86
CA SER A 552 -2.86 8.80 16.22
C SER A 552 -1.57 8.75 17.04
N LEU A 553 -0.51 8.13 16.52
CA LEU A 553 0.82 8.03 17.14
C LEU A 553 1.84 8.92 16.42
N THR A 554 3.02 9.07 17.04
CA THR A 554 4.08 9.97 16.57
C THR A 554 5.45 9.43 16.95
N THR A 555 6.44 9.53 16.05
CA THR A 555 7.85 9.31 16.39
C THR A 555 8.38 10.31 17.41
N ASP A 556 9.43 9.93 18.13
CA ASP A 556 10.34 10.90 18.76
C ASP A 556 10.92 11.87 17.73
N LYS A 557 11.08 13.14 18.12
CA LYS A 557 11.67 14.19 17.28
C LYS A 557 13.11 13.83 16.87
N ASN A 558 13.37 13.83 15.57
CA ASN A 558 14.67 13.51 14.99
C ASN A 558 15.28 14.74 14.30
N SER A 559 16.45 15.19 14.76
CA SER A 559 17.20 16.27 14.13
C SER A 559 17.84 15.81 12.82
N ALA A 560 17.68 16.61 11.76
CA ALA A 560 18.21 16.27 10.44
C ALA A 560 19.75 16.23 10.40
N ASN A 561 20.28 15.26 9.67
CA ASN A 561 21.70 15.19 9.35
C ASN A 561 21.99 16.06 8.12
N ILE A 562 22.54 17.25 8.35
CA ILE A 562 22.65 18.30 7.32
C ILE A 562 24.09 18.43 6.86
N THR A 563 24.29 18.34 5.54
CA THR A 563 25.53 18.71 4.84
C THR A 563 25.31 20.06 4.19
N PHE A 564 25.96 21.09 4.70
CA PHE A 564 25.81 22.47 4.24
C PHE A 564 27.09 22.98 3.60
N THR A 565 26.96 23.70 2.49
CA THR A 565 28.07 24.34 1.77
C THR A 565 27.76 25.82 1.57
N ASN A 566 28.51 26.66 2.27
CA ASN A 566 28.51 28.12 2.13
C ASN A 566 28.88 28.51 0.69
N ILE A 567 28.30 29.59 0.15
CA ILE A 567 28.65 30.11 -1.17
C ILE A 567 29.31 31.46 -0.95
N ASN A 568 30.53 31.64 -1.47
CA ASN A 568 31.28 32.89 -1.39
C ASN A 568 30.44 34.06 -1.92
N ASP A 569 29.94 34.91 -1.02
CA ASP A 569 29.25 36.15 -1.34
C ASP A 569 30.24 37.22 -1.84
N ALA A 570 29.74 38.33 -2.39
CA ALA A 570 30.61 39.45 -2.74
C ALA A 570 30.77 40.42 -1.55
N PRO A 571 31.97 40.97 -1.30
CA PRO A 571 32.18 41.94 -0.22
C PRO A 571 31.28 43.17 -0.38
N THR A 572 30.86 43.76 0.74
CA THR A 572 30.03 44.97 0.77
C THR A 572 30.84 46.18 1.25
N LEU A 573 30.89 47.23 0.44
CA LEU A 573 31.52 48.50 0.81
C LEU A 573 30.59 49.34 1.71
N GLU A 574 30.94 49.52 2.98
CA GLU A 574 30.13 50.27 3.96
C GLU A 574 30.38 51.78 3.93
N ASN A 575 31.66 52.18 3.92
CA ASN A 575 32.08 53.57 4.02
C ASN A 575 33.11 53.89 2.95
N ASN A 576 32.95 55.04 2.28
CA ASN A 576 33.95 55.60 1.38
C ASN A 576 33.87 57.14 1.43
N THR A 577 34.40 57.72 2.50
CA THR A 577 34.37 59.15 2.80
C THR A 577 35.74 59.67 3.24
N LEU A 578 36.10 60.87 2.81
CA LEU A 578 37.35 61.52 3.22
C LEU A 578 37.10 62.99 3.53
N THR A 579 37.38 63.39 4.78
CA THR A 579 37.43 64.81 5.18
C THR A 579 38.87 65.23 5.34
N ILE A 580 39.34 66.17 4.51
CA ILE A 580 40.74 66.56 4.45
C ILE A 580 40.87 68.03 4.07
N SER A 581 41.91 68.70 4.59
CA SER A 581 42.28 70.04 4.13
C SER A 581 43.32 69.97 3.01
N GLU A 582 43.47 71.06 2.27
CA GLU A 582 44.62 71.30 1.40
C GLU A 582 45.95 71.13 2.21
N SER A 583 46.96 70.56 1.55
CA SER A 583 48.21 70.03 2.14
C SER A 583 48.05 69.09 3.35
N GLY A 584 46.84 68.59 3.62
CA GLY A 584 46.49 67.79 4.77
C GLY A 584 46.88 66.32 4.64
N SER A 585 46.75 65.57 5.74
CA SER A 585 46.89 64.12 5.70
C SER A 585 46.01 63.44 6.75
N VAL A 586 45.37 62.34 6.37
CA VAL A 586 44.37 61.62 7.17
C VAL A 586 44.81 60.18 7.31
N THR A 587 44.87 59.66 8.53
CA THR A 587 45.00 58.21 8.74
C THR A 587 43.65 57.60 8.48
N ILE A 588 43.57 56.69 7.53
CA ILE A 588 42.31 56.06 7.13
C ILE A 588 41.89 55.11 8.24
N SER A 589 40.62 55.24 8.63
CA SER A 589 39.95 54.42 9.63
C SER A 589 38.64 53.90 9.05
N ASN A 590 37.96 52.99 9.75
CA ASN A 590 36.71 52.40 9.26
C ASN A 590 35.57 53.42 9.08
N GLN A 591 35.67 54.61 9.70
CA GLN A 591 34.76 55.75 9.47
C GLN A 591 35.01 56.46 8.12
N ASN A 592 36.19 56.24 7.53
CA ASN A 592 36.60 56.79 6.25
C ASN A 592 36.41 55.75 5.15
N LEU A 593 37.04 54.59 5.29
CA LEU A 593 36.97 53.52 4.32
C LEU A 593 36.79 52.20 5.07
N SER A 594 35.69 51.51 4.81
CA SER A 594 35.48 50.15 5.33
C SER A 594 34.58 49.35 4.42
N ALA A 595 34.83 48.05 4.41
CA ALA A 595 34.03 47.03 3.81
C ALA A 595 33.85 45.90 4.82
N THR A 596 32.74 45.20 4.70
CA THR A 596 32.42 43.99 5.44
C THR A 596 32.06 42.90 4.45
N ASP A 597 32.32 41.67 4.84
CA ASP A 597 32.08 40.47 4.06
C ASP A 597 31.67 39.39 5.07
N ILE A 598 30.83 38.46 4.63
CA ILE A 598 30.23 37.46 5.51
C ILE A 598 31.08 36.17 5.55
N ASP A 599 31.73 35.83 4.44
CA ASP A 599 32.67 34.72 4.30
C ASP A 599 34.08 35.08 4.78
N ASN A 600 34.53 36.30 4.43
CA ASN A 600 35.93 36.65 4.43
C ASN A 600 36.35 37.57 5.58
N ASP A 601 37.47 37.25 6.23
CA ASP A 601 38.02 38.08 7.30
C ASP A 601 38.74 39.34 6.75
N ASP A 602 38.92 40.32 7.64
CA ASP A 602 39.57 41.60 7.34
C ASP A 602 40.96 41.46 6.67
N THR A 603 41.64 40.32 6.80
CA THR A 603 42.97 40.08 6.22
C THR A 603 42.90 39.71 4.73
N THR A 604 41.80 39.12 4.28
CA THR A 604 41.55 38.77 2.89
C THR A 604 40.92 39.92 2.09
N LEU A 605 40.03 40.70 2.72
CA LEU A 605 39.37 41.83 2.07
C LEU A 605 40.36 42.90 1.64
N THR A 606 40.53 43.03 0.33
CA THR A 606 41.54 43.84 -0.34
C THR A 606 40.87 44.95 -1.14
N PHE A 607 41.09 46.20 -0.71
CA PHE A 607 40.74 47.37 -1.50
C PHE A 607 41.72 47.54 -2.66
N THR A 608 41.19 47.93 -3.81
CA THR A 608 41.95 48.46 -4.95
C THR A 608 41.43 49.86 -5.27
N VAL A 609 42.36 50.80 -5.39
CA VAL A 609 42.08 52.22 -5.64
C VAL A 609 42.37 52.53 -7.10
N SER A 610 41.38 53.07 -7.80
CA SER A 610 41.48 53.54 -9.18
C SER A 610 41.06 55.00 -9.30
N ASN A 611 41.32 55.63 -10.46
CA ASN A 611 40.98 57.03 -10.76
C ASN A 611 41.47 58.08 -9.73
N LEU A 612 42.52 57.74 -8.97
CA LEU A 612 43.12 58.58 -7.94
C LEU A 612 43.74 59.88 -8.50
N LYS A 613 43.32 61.02 -7.97
CA LYS A 613 43.82 62.37 -8.28
C LYS A 613 43.98 63.22 -7.02
N ASN A 614 44.90 64.18 -7.09
CA ASN A 614 45.19 65.19 -6.06
C ASN A 614 45.61 64.63 -4.67
N GLY A 615 46.26 63.47 -4.66
CA GLY A 615 46.82 62.87 -3.45
C GLY A 615 47.29 61.44 -3.65
N GLU A 616 47.80 60.83 -2.58
CA GLU A 616 48.25 59.43 -2.57
C GLU A 616 47.77 58.67 -1.33
N PHE A 617 47.51 57.36 -1.51
CA PHE A 617 47.39 56.41 -0.40
C PHE A 617 48.77 55.83 -0.08
N GLN A 618 49.12 55.82 1.21
CA GLN A 618 50.31 55.18 1.73
C GLN A 618 49.94 54.07 2.72
N VAL A 619 50.60 52.92 2.59
CA VAL A 619 50.57 51.83 3.57
C VAL A 619 51.95 51.77 4.22
N ASN A 620 52.04 51.89 5.54
CA ASN A 620 53.34 51.92 6.25
C ASN A 620 54.35 52.95 5.69
N GLN A 621 53.88 54.11 5.23
CA GLN A 621 54.68 55.18 4.58
C GLN A 621 55.20 54.85 3.17
N VAL A 622 54.63 53.85 2.48
CA VAL A 622 54.93 53.52 1.08
C VAL A 622 53.66 53.73 0.25
N ALA A 623 53.76 54.49 -0.85
CA ALA A 623 52.64 54.73 -1.75
C ALA A 623 52.14 53.40 -2.38
N GLN A 624 50.86 53.09 -2.22
CA GLN A 624 50.23 51.86 -2.72
C GLN A 624 48.75 52.12 -3.03
N ASN A 625 48.29 51.63 -4.19
CA ASN A 625 46.89 51.69 -4.62
C ASN A 625 46.08 50.45 -4.21
N SER A 626 46.59 49.62 -3.31
CA SER A 626 45.87 48.47 -2.77
C SER A 626 46.31 48.17 -1.35
N PHE A 627 45.35 47.80 -0.49
CA PHE A 627 45.54 47.52 0.93
C PHE A 627 44.35 46.74 1.48
N THR A 628 44.57 45.98 2.56
CA THR A 628 43.51 45.15 3.18
C THR A 628 42.68 45.92 4.22
N GLN A 629 41.45 45.51 4.48
CA GLN A 629 40.62 46.03 5.59
C GLN A 629 41.37 45.97 6.93
N GLN A 630 42.15 44.91 7.18
CA GLN A 630 42.95 44.77 8.39
C GLN A 630 44.09 45.81 8.48
N GLN A 631 44.60 46.32 7.36
CA GLN A 631 45.59 47.40 7.37
C GLN A 631 44.95 48.75 7.72
N ILE A 632 43.67 48.96 7.36
CA ILE A 632 42.86 50.10 7.82
C ILE A 632 42.55 49.97 9.32
N ASN A 633 42.09 48.81 9.77
CA ASN A 633 41.80 48.52 11.19
C ASN A 633 43.03 48.79 12.08
N ASN A 634 44.22 48.43 11.61
CA ASN A 634 45.50 48.67 12.31
C ASN A 634 46.04 50.11 12.16
N GLY A 635 45.34 51.01 11.45
CA GLY A 635 45.73 52.40 11.24
C GLY A 635 47.01 52.57 10.41
N LEU A 636 47.33 51.61 9.54
CA LEU A 636 48.55 51.60 8.71
C LEU A 636 48.37 52.31 7.36
N VAL A 637 47.12 52.52 6.95
CA VAL A 637 46.74 53.20 5.71
C VAL A 637 46.55 54.69 5.98
N LYS A 638 47.10 55.54 5.12
CA LYS A 638 47.04 57.00 5.25
C LYS A 638 46.86 57.65 3.89
N PHE A 639 45.91 58.57 3.78
CA PHE A 639 45.82 59.45 2.61
C PHE A 639 46.59 60.74 2.86
N ILE A 640 47.32 61.22 1.84
CA ILE A 640 48.04 62.49 1.85
C ILE A 640 47.57 63.32 0.66
N HIS A 641 47.11 64.55 0.92
CA HIS A 641 46.76 65.49 -0.12
C HIS A 641 48.03 66.04 -0.79
N ASP A 642 48.00 66.28 -2.11
CA ASP A 642 49.19 66.71 -2.85
C ASP A 642 49.57 68.19 -2.67
N GLY A 643 48.69 68.97 -2.03
CA GLY A 643 48.85 70.41 -1.80
C GLY A 643 48.27 71.30 -2.91
N SER A 644 47.44 70.74 -3.79
CA SER A 644 46.66 71.54 -4.75
C SER A 644 45.37 72.10 -4.15
N GLU A 645 44.76 73.07 -4.83
CA GLU A 645 43.45 73.66 -4.49
C GLU A 645 42.26 72.77 -4.87
N ASN A 646 42.51 71.64 -5.52
CA ASN A 646 41.47 70.73 -5.98
C ASN A 646 41.18 69.69 -4.90
N PRO A 647 39.91 69.33 -4.65
CA PRO A 647 39.60 68.19 -3.80
C PRO A 647 40.22 66.91 -4.40
N PRO A 648 40.66 65.95 -3.57
CA PRO A 648 41.05 64.64 -4.06
C PRO A 648 39.85 63.91 -4.67
N SER A 649 40.10 62.97 -5.57
CA SER A 649 39.09 62.04 -6.09
C SER A 649 39.70 60.67 -6.25
N TYR A 650 38.96 59.61 -5.93
CA TYR A 650 39.35 58.23 -6.19
C TYR A 650 38.10 57.34 -6.18
N ASP A 651 38.18 56.24 -6.90
CA ASP A 651 37.23 55.15 -6.83
C ASP A 651 37.87 53.98 -6.06
N VAL A 652 37.06 53.26 -5.29
CA VAL A 652 37.48 52.00 -4.63
C VAL A 652 36.62 50.85 -5.11
N GLU A 653 37.25 49.71 -5.29
CA GLU A 653 36.61 48.39 -5.33
C GLU A 653 37.25 47.53 -4.24
N VAL A 654 36.50 46.60 -3.66
CA VAL A 654 37.00 45.63 -2.68
C VAL A 654 36.77 44.22 -3.19
N SER A 655 37.76 43.35 -3.00
CA SER A 655 37.72 41.93 -3.35
C SER A 655 38.16 41.07 -2.17
N ASP A 656 37.53 39.91 -2.04
CA ASP A 656 37.87 38.81 -1.12
C ASP A 656 38.99 37.89 -1.66
N GLY A 657 39.26 37.95 -2.96
CA GLY A 657 40.15 37.05 -3.72
C GLY A 657 39.47 36.28 -4.87
N ASN A 658 38.13 36.19 -4.88
CA ASN A 658 37.27 35.52 -5.85
C ASN A 658 36.29 36.50 -6.53
N LEU A 659 35.50 37.24 -5.74
CA LEU A 659 34.51 38.22 -6.16
C LEU A 659 35.00 39.65 -5.87
N THR A 660 34.32 40.66 -6.43
CA THR A 660 34.72 42.08 -6.32
C THR A 660 33.50 42.99 -6.42
N THR A 661 33.45 44.07 -5.64
CA THR A 661 32.41 45.10 -5.77
C THR A 661 32.53 45.91 -7.05
N ASP A 662 31.41 46.49 -7.51
CA ASP A 662 31.42 47.66 -8.38
C ASP A 662 32.31 48.79 -7.83
N LYS A 663 32.91 49.56 -8.74
CA LYS A 663 33.75 50.73 -8.39
C LYS A 663 32.90 51.85 -7.80
N ASN A 664 33.28 52.32 -6.62
CA ASN A 664 32.58 53.34 -5.86
C ASN A 664 33.42 54.61 -5.68
N SER A 665 32.92 55.75 -6.17
CA SER A 665 33.57 57.05 -6.01
C SER A 665 33.44 57.58 -4.57
N ALA A 666 34.56 58.06 -4.03
CA ALA A 666 34.61 58.57 -2.66
C ALA A 666 33.83 59.88 -2.46
N ASN A 667 33.16 59.99 -1.30
CA ASN A 667 32.48 61.22 -0.87
C ASN A 667 33.46 62.13 -0.10
N ILE A 668 33.86 63.23 -0.74
CA ILE A 668 34.98 64.07 -0.29
C ILE A 668 34.47 65.38 0.32
N THR A 669 34.91 65.68 1.54
CA THR A 669 34.75 66.99 2.19
C THR A 669 36.11 67.68 2.25
N PHE A 670 36.34 68.65 1.38
CA PHE A 670 37.60 69.37 1.25
C PHE A 670 37.57 70.76 1.92
N THR A 671 38.72 71.28 2.34
CA THR A 671 38.84 72.65 2.89
C THR A 671 40.20 73.27 2.55
N ASN A 672 40.18 74.30 1.73
CA ASN A 672 41.35 75.06 1.26
C ASN A 672 41.93 75.92 2.41
N ILE A 673 43.23 76.23 2.37
CA ILE A 673 43.91 77.04 3.41
C ILE A 673 44.48 78.31 2.76
N ASN A 674 44.18 79.47 3.34
CA ASN A 674 44.52 80.73 2.67
C ASN A 674 46.01 80.88 2.40
N ASP A 675 46.33 81.01 1.12
CA ASP A 675 47.66 81.04 0.55
C ASP A 675 48.13 82.50 0.43
N LYS A 676 49.05 82.83 -0.47
CA LYS A 676 49.42 84.24 -0.75
C LYS A 676 49.30 84.48 -2.25
N PRO A 677 49.13 85.74 -2.71
CA PRO A 677 49.15 86.03 -4.13
C PRO A 677 50.46 85.53 -4.76
N THR A 678 50.35 84.70 -5.78
CA THR A 678 51.45 84.23 -6.61
C THR A 678 51.47 84.99 -7.92
N LEU A 679 52.67 85.16 -8.48
CA LEU A 679 52.85 85.77 -9.79
C LEU A 679 52.65 84.67 -10.84
N LYS A 680 51.42 84.49 -11.30
CA LYS A 680 51.08 83.51 -12.35
C LYS A 680 51.67 83.93 -13.69
N ASN A 681 51.55 85.22 -14.01
CA ASN A 681 52.18 85.82 -15.17
C ASN A 681 52.97 87.05 -14.72
N ALA A 682 54.28 87.03 -14.95
CA ALA A 682 55.05 88.26 -14.87
C ALA A 682 54.44 89.30 -15.83
N ILE A 683 54.34 90.54 -15.37
CA ILE A 683 53.94 91.64 -16.25
C ILE A 683 55.06 91.77 -17.28
N GLU A 684 54.75 91.44 -18.53
CA GLU A 684 55.76 91.54 -19.58
C GLU A 684 56.22 92.99 -19.78
N ASN A 685 57.41 93.16 -20.34
CA ASN A 685 57.89 94.47 -20.74
C ASN A 685 56.98 95.01 -21.85
N LEU A 686 56.22 96.05 -21.53
CA LEU A 686 55.20 96.60 -22.43
C LEU A 686 55.79 97.65 -23.36
N THR A 687 55.16 97.78 -24.53
CA THR A 687 55.44 98.86 -25.47
C THR A 687 54.20 99.73 -25.64
N ALA A 688 54.31 101.02 -25.31
CA ALA A 688 53.32 102.01 -25.70
C ALA A 688 53.68 102.60 -27.08
N THR A 689 52.75 102.76 -28.02
CA THR A 689 53.08 103.43 -29.29
C THR A 689 53.02 104.95 -29.15
N GLN A 690 54.01 105.67 -29.69
CA GLN A 690 54.06 107.14 -29.66
C GLN A 690 52.76 107.75 -30.22
N ASP A 691 52.25 108.80 -29.56
CA ASP A 691 51.03 109.55 -29.94
C ASP A 691 49.74 108.70 -30.01
N SER A 692 49.80 107.45 -29.56
CA SER A 692 48.66 106.54 -29.39
C SER A 692 48.25 106.49 -27.92
N ALA A 693 46.96 106.31 -27.64
CA ALA A 693 46.51 106.12 -26.27
C ALA A 693 47.09 104.81 -25.71
N PHE A 694 47.90 104.90 -24.67
CA PHE A 694 48.33 103.73 -23.91
C PHE A 694 47.26 103.41 -22.88
N ASN A 695 46.68 102.22 -23.02
CA ASN A 695 45.76 101.66 -22.05
C ASN A 695 46.17 100.20 -21.84
N PHE A 696 46.59 99.88 -20.62
CA PHE A 696 46.95 98.54 -20.21
C PHE A 696 46.29 98.25 -18.87
N THR A 697 45.21 97.49 -18.90
CA THR A 697 44.71 96.81 -17.70
C THR A 697 45.59 95.60 -17.45
N LEU A 698 46.13 95.48 -16.23
CA LEU A 698 46.75 94.25 -15.77
C LEU A 698 45.77 93.10 -16.00
N SER A 699 46.24 91.99 -16.55
CA SER A 699 45.41 90.79 -16.62
C SER A 699 44.92 90.44 -15.22
N VAL A 700 43.67 90.02 -15.09
CA VAL A 700 43.14 89.48 -13.83
C VAL A 700 43.94 88.27 -13.34
N ASP A 701 44.68 87.64 -14.24
CA ASP A 701 45.59 86.50 -14.03
C ASP A 701 47.07 86.91 -13.90
N THR A 702 47.40 88.21 -13.75
CA THR A 702 48.79 88.66 -13.54
C THR A 702 49.32 88.11 -12.22
N PHE A 703 48.64 88.53 -11.15
CA PHE A 703 48.74 87.94 -9.84
C PHE A 703 47.48 87.12 -9.67
N VAL A 704 47.60 85.88 -9.24
CA VAL A 704 46.46 85.08 -8.78
C VAL A 704 46.67 84.76 -7.34
N ASP A 705 45.58 84.57 -6.61
CA ASP A 705 45.65 83.75 -5.42
C ASP A 705 45.28 82.31 -5.79
N SER A 706 45.85 81.35 -5.07
CA SER A 706 45.41 79.95 -5.11
C SER A 706 43.97 79.86 -4.63
N ASP A 707 43.64 80.69 -3.63
CA ASP A 707 42.35 80.77 -2.96
C ASP A 707 41.18 81.08 -3.90
N ALA A 708 40.34 80.08 -4.11
CA ALA A 708 39.13 80.19 -4.91
C ALA A 708 38.15 81.24 -4.35
N GLY A 709 38.04 82.38 -5.05
CA GLY A 709 37.13 83.48 -4.72
C GLY A 709 37.77 84.66 -3.99
N ASP A 710 39.10 84.68 -3.81
CA ASP A 710 39.77 85.83 -3.23
C ASP A 710 39.82 87.06 -4.17
N SER A 711 39.87 88.26 -3.57
CA SER A 711 39.79 89.51 -4.32
C SER A 711 41.04 90.36 -4.11
N LEU A 712 41.93 90.35 -5.09
CA LEU A 712 43.20 91.07 -5.03
C LEU A 712 43.03 92.59 -5.19
N THR A 713 43.76 93.35 -4.36
CA THR A 713 43.86 94.81 -4.44
C THR A 713 45.23 95.22 -4.98
N TYR A 714 45.25 96.23 -5.86
CA TYR A 714 46.44 96.58 -6.65
C TYR A 714 46.93 98.01 -6.41
N SER A 715 48.25 98.17 -6.39
CA SER A 715 48.94 99.47 -6.37
C SER A 715 50.15 99.48 -7.32
N ALA A 716 50.58 100.65 -7.79
CA ALA A 716 51.74 100.78 -8.67
C ALA A 716 52.60 102.01 -8.34
N THR A 717 53.91 101.82 -8.41
CA THR A 717 54.97 102.82 -8.22
C THR A 717 56.06 102.62 -9.27
N LEU A 718 57.06 103.51 -9.33
CA LEU A 718 58.32 103.15 -9.97
C LEU A 718 59.07 102.13 -9.11
N GLU A 719 60.05 101.43 -9.69
CA GLU A 719 60.82 100.38 -9.00
C GLU A 719 61.40 100.82 -7.65
N ASP A 720 61.82 102.09 -7.57
CA ASP A 720 62.39 102.77 -6.38
C ASP A 720 61.35 103.33 -5.38
N ASP A 721 60.08 102.91 -5.51
CA ASP A 721 58.91 103.39 -4.73
C ASP A 721 58.53 104.86 -4.94
N SER A 722 59.09 105.54 -5.95
CA SER A 722 58.65 106.88 -6.34
C SER A 722 57.36 106.86 -7.17
N GLN A 723 56.74 108.03 -7.35
CA GLN A 723 55.46 108.15 -8.05
C GLN A 723 55.62 108.00 -9.57
N LEU A 724 54.61 107.43 -10.22
CA LEU A 724 54.56 107.29 -11.68
C LEU A 724 54.66 108.66 -12.39
N PRO A 725 55.26 108.72 -13.61
CA PRO A 725 55.34 109.96 -14.39
C PRO A 725 53.96 110.54 -14.70
N ASN A 726 53.82 111.88 -14.70
CA ASN A 726 52.54 112.58 -14.87
C ASN A 726 51.71 112.22 -16.12
N TRP A 727 52.30 111.59 -17.14
CA TRP A 727 51.58 111.15 -18.35
C TRP A 727 50.93 109.77 -18.18
N LEU A 728 51.29 109.01 -17.14
CA LEU A 728 50.88 107.64 -16.87
C LEU A 728 50.22 107.55 -15.48
N SER A 729 48.95 107.18 -15.47
CA SER A 729 48.17 107.01 -14.24
C SER A 729 47.80 105.54 -14.04
N PHE A 730 47.68 105.11 -12.79
CA PHE A 730 47.25 103.75 -12.42
C PHE A 730 46.03 103.81 -11.50
N THR A 731 44.93 103.15 -11.87
CA THR A 731 43.68 103.07 -11.08
C THR A 731 42.91 101.83 -11.48
N ASN A 732 42.32 101.10 -10.53
CA ASN A 732 41.57 99.86 -10.75
C ASN A 732 42.32 98.89 -11.68
N ALA A 733 43.53 98.49 -11.27
CA ALA A 733 44.44 97.63 -12.04
C ALA A 733 44.81 98.13 -13.46
N THR A 734 44.44 99.36 -13.83
CA THR A 734 44.61 99.88 -15.20
C THR A 734 45.57 101.05 -15.26
N PHE A 735 46.60 100.90 -16.09
CA PHE A 735 47.48 101.97 -16.55
C PHE A 735 46.84 102.71 -17.72
N THR A 736 46.72 104.04 -17.63
CA THR A 736 46.29 104.88 -18.76
C THR A 736 47.19 106.10 -18.95
N GLY A 737 47.47 106.44 -20.20
CA GLY A 737 48.28 107.58 -20.58
C GLY A 737 48.34 107.83 -22.09
N THR A 738 49.09 108.85 -22.50
CA THR A 738 49.44 109.05 -23.92
C THR A 738 50.89 109.51 -23.98
N PRO A 739 51.84 108.63 -24.36
CA PRO A 739 53.23 109.00 -24.45
C PRO A 739 53.47 109.91 -25.66
N THR A 740 54.12 111.03 -25.39
CA THR A 740 54.60 111.98 -26.39
C THR A 740 56.02 111.62 -26.86
N ALA A 741 56.54 112.33 -27.85
CA ALA A 741 57.94 112.18 -28.30
C ALA A 741 58.98 112.39 -27.17
N ASP A 742 58.66 113.16 -26.13
CA ASP A 742 59.52 113.38 -24.95
C ASP A 742 59.51 112.18 -23.96
N ASN A 743 58.69 111.17 -24.22
CA ASN A 743 58.55 109.96 -23.41
C ASN A 743 59.19 108.72 -24.07
N LEU A 744 59.92 108.90 -25.17
CA LEU A 744 60.68 107.83 -25.83
C LEU A 744 61.83 107.35 -24.93
N GLY A 745 61.82 106.07 -24.60
CA GLY A 745 62.75 105.45 -23.66
C GLY A 745 62.08 104.28 -22.94
N GLU A 746 62.63 103.93 -21.77
CA GLU A 746 62.21 102.81 -20.93
C GLU A 746 62.07 103.29 -19.48
N ILE A 747 61.02 102.85 -18.76
CA ILE A 747 60.82 103.08 -17.32
C ILE A 747 60.44 101.77 -16.62
N ASN A 748 60.99 101.51 -15.42
CA ASN A 748 60.65 100.33 -14.64
C ASN A 748 59.54 100.66 -13.63
N ILE A 749 58.45 99.88 -13.69
CA ILE A 749 57.23 100.07 -12.90
C ILE A 749 57.03 98.85 -12.02
N LYS A 750 56.89 99.08 -10.71
CA LYS A 750 56.58 98.06 -9.72
C LYS A 750 55.08 98.04 -9.43
N VAL A 751 54.44 96.91 -9.64
CA VAL A 751 53.04 96.65 -9.27
C VAL A 751 53.04 95.75 -8.04
N THR A 752 52.14 96.00 -7.10
CA THR A 752 51.93 95.16 -5.92
C THR A 752 50.48 94.75 -5.81
N ALA A 753 50.24 93.44 -5.74
CA ALA A 753 48.95 92.83 -5.42
C ALA A 753 48.90 92.43 -3.94
N THR A 754 47.74 92.57 -3.30
CA THR A 754 47.51 92.20 -1.89
C THR A 754 46.16 91.49 -1.77
N ASP A 755 46.13 90.33 -1.10
CA ASP A 755 44.93 89.52 -0.82
C ASP A 755 43.99 90.19 0.20
N LYS A 756 42.85 89.53 0.50
CA LYS A 756 41.89 90.05 1.50
C LYS A 756 42.43 90.11 2.94
N ASP A 757 43.38 89.25 3.29
CA ASP A 757 43.89 89.02 4.64
C ASP A 757 45.24 89.73 4.90
N GLY A 758 45.78 90.43 3.88
CA GLY A 758 46.90 91.35 3.94
C GLY A 758 48.26 90.79 3.53
N LYS A 759 48.37 89.58 2.93
CA LYS A 759 49.63 89.14 2.32
C LYS A 759 49.73 89.70 0.90
N SER A 760 50.96 89.92 0.45
CA SER A 760 51.21 90.63 -0.81
C SER A 760 52.44 90.12 -1.57
N LEU A 761 52.40 90.34 -2.88
CA LEU A 761 53.50 90.08 -3.80
C LEU A 761 53.62 91.27 -4.77
N SER A 762 54.85 91.55 -5.19
CA SER A 762 55.15 92.59 -6.18
C SER A 762 55.83 91.99 -7.40
N ASP A 763 55.64 92.64 -8.55
CA ASP A 763 56.37 92.38 -9.78
C ASP A 763 56.80 93.70 -10.44
N VAL A 764 57.83 93.65 -11.29
CA VAL A 764 58.46 94.82 -11.91
C VAL A 764 58.63 94.61 -13.41
N PHE A 765 58.06 95.51 -14.20
CA PHE A 765 58.17 95.47 -15.67
C PHE A 765 58.71 96.78 -16.24
N THR A 766 59.33 96.70 -17.42
CA THR A 766 59.78 97.87 -18.18
C THR A 766 58.71 98.30 -19.17
N LEU A 767 58.26 99.55 -19.10
CA LEU A 767 57.43 100.19 -20.12
C LEU A 767 58.32 100.98 -21.10
N LYS A 768 58.37 100.50 -22.35
CA LYS A 768 59.06 101.09 -23.50
C LYS A 768 58.08 101.87 -24.39
N VAL A 769 58.58 102.70 -25.32
CA VAL A 769 57.71 103.46 -26.26
C VAL A 769 58.12 103.28 -27.75
N GLU A 770 57.27 102.63 -28.59
CA GLU A 770 57.51 102.18 -29.99
C GLU A 770 56.29 102.20 -30.99
N LYS A 771 55.87 101.06 -31.63
CA LYS A 771 55.12 100.89 -32.96
C LYS A 771 54.35 99.52 -33.22
N PRO A 772 53.53 99.32 -34.32
CA PRO A 772 52.54 98.19 -34.58
C PRO A 772 52.78 97.14 -35.75
N ASN A 773 51.80 96.24 -36.09
CA ASN A 773 51.94 94.89 -36.76
C ASN A 773 50.77 94.32 -37.73
N ASN A 774 50.82 93.05 -38.31
CA ASN A 774 49.92 92.36 -39.35
C ASN A 774 49.57 90.79 -39.17
N PRO A 775 48.76 90.07 -40.05
CA PRO A 775 48.22 88.65 -39.91
C PRO A 775 48.65 87.49 -40.92
N PRO A 776 48.27 86.18 -40.70
CA PRO A 776 48.65 84.96 -41.48
C PRO A 776 47.64 84.43 -42.57
N ILE A 777 47.96 83.29 -43.24
CA ILE A 777 47.22 82.65 -44.38
C ILE A 777 47.24 81.09 -44.35
N VAL A 778 46.14 80.40 -44.71
CA VAL A 778 46.04 78.90 -44.83
C VAL A 778 45.49 78.42 -46.19
N ASP A 779 45.92 77.24 -46.67
CA ASP A 779 45.54 76.68 -47.98
C ASP A 779 44.48 75.55 -47.90
N ASP A 780 43.56 75.51 -48.88
CA ASP A 780 42.63 74.38 -49.12
C ASP A 780 43.39 73.09 -49.53
N ALA A 781 42.95 71.92 -49.06
CA ALA A 781 43.61 70.64 -49.34
C ALA A 781 42.64 69.49 -49.68
N THR A 782 43.18 68.39 -50.22
CA THR A 782 42.40 67.18 -50.51
C THR A 782 43.22 65.92 -50.26
N PHE A 783 42.65 64.98 -49.52
CA PHE A 783 43.24 63.69 -49.16
C PHE A 783 42.34 62.53 -49.59
N SER A 784 42.86 61.30 -49.46
CA SER A 784 42.10 60.09 -49.74
C SER A 784 42.54 58.94 -48.83
N ILE A 785 41.57 58.16 -48.38
CA ILE A 785 41.75 56.97 -47.53
C ILE A 785 40.86 55.84 -48.07
N LYS A 786 41.10 54.59 -47.70
CA LYS A 786 40.18 53.49 -48.01
C LYS A 786 39.01 53.50 -47.04
N GLU A 787 37.86 52.99 -47.46
CA GLU A 787 36.86 52.58 -46.47
C GLU A 787 37.38 51.46 -45.57
N ASN A 788 36.78 51.32 -44.38
CA ASN A 788 37.14 50.32 -43.36
C ASN A 788 38.65 50.33 -43.01
N SER A 789 39.29 51.50 -43.02
CA SER A 789 40.69 51.63 -42.60
C SER A 789 40.77 51.65 -41.07
N GLU A 790 41.57 50.76 -40.47
CA GLU A 790 41.77 50.65 -39.02
C GLU A 790 41.91 52.00 -38.29
N GLU A 791 41.31 52.09 -37.09
CA GLU A 791 41.43 53.25 -36.21
C GLU A 791 42.88 53.76 -36.06
N ASN A 792 43.07 55.07 -36.03
CA ASN A 792 44.37 55.77 -35.96
C ASN A 792 45.18 55.79 -37.28
N THR A 793 44.64 55.27 -38.39
CA THR A 793 45.30 55.38 -39.72
C THR A 793 45.43 56.85 -40.17
N VAL A 794 46.63 57.28 -40.57
CA VAL A 794 46.91 58.66 -41.01
C VAL A 794 46.37 58.95 -42.42
N VAL A 795 45.65 60.07 -42.57
CA VAL A 795 44.96 60.50 -43.79
C VAL A 795 45.71 61.61 -44.55
N GLY A 796 46.29 62.60 -43.85
CA GLY A 796 46.96 63.74 -44.49
C GLY A 796 47.36 64.85 -43.52
N VAL A 797 47.97 65.94 -44.02
CA VAL A 797 48.49 67.07 -43.19
C VAL A 797 48.18 68.43 -43.82
N VAL A 798 47.60 69.36 -43.05
CA VAL A 798 47.21 70.72 -43.46
C VAL A 798 48.34 71.74 -43.22
N THR A 799 48.45 72.81 -44.02
CA THR A 799 49.59 73.76 -43.98
C THR A 799 49.20 75.24 -44.09
N ALA A 800 49.95 76.15 -43.43
CA ALA A 800 49.71 77.60 -43.37
C ALA A 800 51.01 78.44 -43.26
N THR A 801 50.95 79.77 -43.46
CA THR A 801 52.12 80.69 -43.42
C THR A 801 51.83 82.07 -42.83
N ASP A 802 52.85 82.76 -42.30
CA ASP A 802 52.76 84.12 -41.70
C ASP A 802 53.92 85.03 -42.17
N SER A 803 53.67 86.34 -42.36
CA SER A 803 54.69 87.29 -42.86
C SER A 803 55.70 87.73 -41.80
N GLU A 804 55.27 87.77 -40.55
CA GLU A 804 56.08 88.10 -39.37
C GLU A 804 56.80 86.86 -38.81
N LYS A 805 56.43 85.67 -39.29
CA LYS A 805 56.92 84.33 -38.93
C LYS A 805 56.56 83.89 -37.51
N GLN A 806 55.35 84.22 -37.10
CA GLN A 806 54.71 83.71 -35.89
C GLN A 806 54.43 82.20 -36.00
N ALA A 807 54.25 81.54 -34.86
CA ALA A 807 53.80 80.14 -34.79
C ALA A 807 52.30 80.04 -35.11
N LEU A 808 51.83 78.84 -35.51
CA LEU A 808 50.47 78.59 -36.00
C LEU A 808 49.84 77.39 -35.30
N GLU A 809 48.53 77.47 -35.04
CA GLU A 809 47.70 76.40 -34.43
C GLU A 809 46.54 76.01 -35.37
N PHE A 810 46.28 74.70 -35.53
CA PHE A 810 45.25 74.13 -36.42
C PHE A 810 44.07 73.51 -35.65
N ALA A 811 42.85 73.57 -36.21
CA ALA A 811 41.67 72.93 -35.62
C ALA A 811 40.58 72.56 -36.65
N LEU A 812 39.84 71.48 -36.40
CA LEU A 812 38.63 71.10 -37.14
C LEU A 812 37.42 71.92 -36.67
N ALA A 813 36.79 72.65 -37.59
CA ALA A 813 35.71 73.58 -37.29
C ALA A 813 34.30 73.08 -37.69
N ALA A 814 34.19 72.17 -38.66
CA ALA A 814 32.95 71.55 -39.12
C ALA A 814 33.22 70.41 -40.12
N GLY A 815 32.20 69.57 -40.40
CA GLY A 815 32.16 68.65 -41.56
C GLY A 815 32.46 67.18 -41.27
N ASN A 816 32.80 66.85 -40.02
CA ASN A 816 33.00 65.49 -39.51
C ASN A 816 31.64 64.91 -39.08
N LEU A 817 31.40 63.61 -39.28
CA LEU A 817 30.11 62.95 -39.00
C LEU A 817 30.29 61.75 -38.06
N ASP A 818 29.14 61.28 -37.58
CA ASP A 818 28.83 60.10 -36.77
C ASP A 818 27.59 59.50 -37.47
N LEU A 819 27.72 58.31 -38.08
CA LEU A 819 26.74 57.67 -38.95
C LEU A 819 26.01 56.53 -38.25
N ASP A 820 26.74 55.69 -37.51
CA ASP A 820 26.21 54.51 -36.82
C ASP A 820 25.51 54.87 -35.49
N LYS A 821 25.95 55.97 -34.84
CA LYS A 821 25.49 56.53 -33.56
C LYS A 821 26.02 55.83 -32.31
N ASP A 822 27.23 55.29 -32.35
CA ASP A 822 27.97 54.88 -31.14
C ASP A 822 28.45 56.10 -30.30
N GLY A 823 28.62 57.27 -30.95
CA GLY A 823 29.05 58.55 -30.35
C GLY A 823 30.50 58.97 -30.66
N LYS A 824 31.19 58.24 -31.54
CA LYS A 824 32.50 58.55 -32.10
C LYS A 824 32.32 59.42 -33.36
N LEU A 825 33.42 59.85 -33.99
CA LEU A 825 33.39 60.65 -35.22
C LEU A 825 34.49 60.15 -36.15
N ALA A 826 34.21 60.06 -37.46
CA ALA A 826 35.12 59.51 -38.47
C ALA A 826 36.61 59.97 -38.38
N PHE A 827 36.92 61.25 -38.12
CA PHE A 827 38.30 61.78 -38.15
C PHE A 827 38.73 62.63 -36.94
N ALA A 828 40.04 62.70 -36.68
CA ALA A 828 40.67 63.64 -35.72
C ALA A 828 41.75 64.51 -36.40
N ILE A 829 42.19 65.62 -35.77
CA ILE A 829 43.32 66.45 -36.23
C ILE A 829 44.29 66.79 -35.09
N ASN A 830 45.59 66.82 -35.39
CA ASN A 830 46.65 67.28 -34.50
C ASN A 830 46.82 68.83 -34.59
N PRO A 831 46.74 69.58 -33.48
CA PRO A 831 46.69 71.05 -33.52
C PRO A 831 48.05 71.72 -33.82
N ASP A 832 49.17 71.08 -33.47
CA ASP A 832 50.52 71.64 -33.68
C ASP A 832 51.05 71.36 -35.10
N THR A 833 50.57 70.29 -35.74
CA THR A 833 51.12 69.78 -37.01
C THR A 833 50.14 69.80 -38.18
N GLY A 834 48.83 69.83 -37.91
CA GLY A 834 47.78 69.75 -38.93
C GLY A 834 47.51 68.34 -39.47
N GLU A 835 48.07 67.29 -38.85
CA GLU A 835 47.88 65.88 -39.26
C GLU A 835 46.49 65.34 -38.92
N ILE A 836 45.83 64.67 -39.88
CA ILE A 836 44.49 64.08 -39.76
C ILE A 836 44.59 62.55 -39.72
N THR A 837 43.86 61.90 -38.81
CA THR A 837 43.76 60.44 -38.67
C THR A 837 42.31 59.95 -38.72
N VAL A 838 42.10 58.70 -39.10
CA VAL A 838 40.86 57.95 -38.83
C VAL A 838 40.71 57.83 -37.32
N ASN A 839 39.49 58.08 -36.84
CA ASN A 839 39.11 57.98 -35.43
C ASN A 839 37.95 57.00 -35.24
N ASP A 840 37.20 56.67 -36.31
CA ASP A 840 36.26 55.57 -36.31
C ASP A 840 36.23 54.85 -37.66
N GLU A 841 36.11 53.52 -37.63
CA GLU A 841 36.27 52.64 -38.80
C GLU A 841 34.91 52.21 -39.40
N ASP A 842 33.88 52.02 -38.57
CA ASP A 842 32.49 51.75 -39.00
C ASP A 842 31.85 52.98 -39.70
N ASP A 843 32.39 54.16 -39.41
CA ASP A 843 31.92 55.47 -39.86
C ASP A 843 32.42 55.87 -41.26
N ILE A 844 33.37 55.13 -41.82
CA ILE A 844 34.05 55.45 -43.09
C ILE A 844 33.72 54.45 -44.21
N ASP A 845 32.43 54.20 -44.41
CA ASP A 845 31.87 53.42 -45.52
C ASP A 845 31.72 54.25 -46.82
N PHE A 846 32.25 53.75 -47.95
CA PHE A 846 32.18 54.41 -49.25
C PHE A 846 30.78 54.37 -49.87
N GLU A 847 30.00 53.30 -49.62
CA GLU A 847 28.66 53.15 -50.17
C GLU A 847 27.68 54.20 -49.61
N THR A 848 27.82 54.56 -48.33
CA THR A 848 27.01 55.61 -47.70
C THR A 848 27.62 57.02 -47.81
N THR A 849 28.93 57.18 -47.55
CA THR A 849 29.58 58.50 -47.44
C THR A 849 30.92 58.56 -48.18
N PRO A 850 30.93 58.57 -49.53
CA PRO A 850 32.16 58.49 -50.33
C PRO A 850 33.10 59.71 -50.20
N GLN A 851 32.70 60.78 -49.50
CA GLN A 851 33.51 61.98 -49.31
C GLN A 851 33.08 62.79 -48.08
N PHE A 852 34.06 63.15 -47.25
CA PHE A 852 33.93 64.11 -46.16
C PHE A 852 34.49 65.48 -46.58
N ASN A 853 33.87 66.57 -46.12
CA ASN A 853 34.27 67.94 -46.46
C ASN A 853 34.44 68.76 -45.18
N LEU A 854 35.65 68.71 -44.63
CA LEU A 854 36.04 69.30 -43.37
C LEU A 854 36.39 70.80 -43.52
N LYS A 855 36.26 71.55 -42.44
CA LYS A 855 36.72 72.95 -42.31
C LYS A 855 37.90 73.00 -41.34
N VAL A 856 39.02 73.63 -41.72
CA VAL A 856 40.21 73.76 -40.86
C VAL A 856 40.70 75.20 -40.79
N THR A 857 40.93 75.71 -39.58
CA THR A 857 41.51 77.05 -39.32
C THR A 857 43.01 77.00 -39.08
N ALA A 858 43.73 78.09 -39.36
CA ALA A 858 45.07 78.34 -38.82
C ALA A 858 45.17 79.75 -38.20
N THR A 859 45.77 79.87 -37.02
CA THR A 859 45.81 81.11 -36.21
C THR A 859 47.25 81.49 -35.82
N ASP A 860 47.66 82.75 -35.95
CA ASP A 860 48.95 83.24 -35.45
C ASP A 860 48.98 83.52 -33.94
N THR A 861 50.18 83.73 -33.40
CA THR A 861 50.36 84.08 -31.97
C THR A 861 49.76 85.44 -31.58
N SER A 862 49.30 86.26 -32.53
CA SER A 862 48.56 87.50 -32.30
C SER A 862 47.02 87.30 -32.35
N GLY A 863 46.54 86.07 -32.56
CA GLY A 863 45.13 85.71 -32.64
C GLY A 863 44.45 86.01 -33.99
N LEU A 864 45.23 86.42 -34.99
CA LEU A 864 44.77 86.65 -36.35
C LEU A 864 44.80 85.32 -37.11
N ASN A 865 43.74 85.01 -37.86
CA ASN A 865 43.52 83.68 -38.42
C ASN A 865 42.96 83.71 -39.84
N ASP A 866 43.04 82.55 -40.48
CA ASP A 866 42.49 82.25 -41.79
C ASP A 866 41.86 80.83 -41.80
N LEU A 867 41.02 80.51 -42.81
CA LEU A 867 40.17 79.31 -42.83
C LEU A 867 40.15 78.61 -44.20
N ALA A 868 40.43 77.30 -44.20
CA ALA A 868 40.46 76.42 -45.36
C ALA A 868 39.34 75.34 -45.37
N ASN A 869 39.10 74.77 -46.55
CA ASN A 869 38.31 73.55 -46.79
C ASN A 869 39.27 72.37 -47.02
N ILE A 870 39.02 71.26 -46.34
CA ILE A 870 39.82 70.03 -46.45
C ILE A 870 38.88 68.89 -46.84
N THR A 871 39.03 68.38 -48.06
CA THR A 871 38.20 67.28 -48.57
C THR A 871 38.90 65.94 -48.38
N ILE A 872 38.23 64.95 -47.78
CA ILE A 872 38.71 63.57 -47.71
C ILE A 872 37.81 62.73 -48.61
N ASN A 873 38.36 62.12 -49.65
CA ASN A 873 37.61 61.16 -50.47
C ASN A 873 37.85 59.76 -49.92
N LEU A 874 36.79 59.01 -49.63
CA LEU A 874 36.93 57.57 -49.42
C LEU A 874 37.24 56.91 -50.78
N THR A 875 37.86 55.73 -50.72
CA THR A 875 38.12 54.88 -51.88
C THR A 875 37.54 53.50 -51.63
N ASP A 876 36.55 53.17 -52.46
CA ASP A 876 35.91 51.86 -52.66
C ASP A 876 36.93 50.71 -52.53
N VAL A 877 36.72 49.87 -51.53
CA VAL A 877 37.35 48.57 -51.31
C VAL A 877 36.41 47.51 -51.83
N ALA A 878 36.56 47.26 -53.14
CA ALA A 878 35.68 46.37 -53.91
C ALA A 878 35.18 45.15 -53.13
N ALA A 879 33.86 45.11 -52.90
CA ALA A 879 33.16 44.03 -52.21
C ALA A 879 33.59 42.63 -52.71
N ALA A 880 33.76 41.72 -51.75
CA ALA A 880 34.22 40.34 -51.92
C ALA A 880 33.53 39.63 -53.09
N LYS A 881 34.33 39.01 -53.96
CA LYS A 881 33.86 38.30 -55.16
C LYS A 881 34.68 37.04 -55.40
N PHE A 882 34.04 36.00 -55.93
CA PHE A 882 34.77 34.82 -56.42
C PHE A 882 35.59 35.19 -57.66
N ASP A 883 36.89 34.95 -57.64
CA ASP A 883 37.74 35.19 -58.81
C ASP A 883 37.64 34.03 -59.80
N VAL A 884 36.84 34.28 -60.84
CA VAL A 884 36.58 33.38 -61.97
C VAL A 884 37.82 33.03 -62.80
N ASN A 885 38.96 33.70 -62.60
CA ASN A 885 40.22 33.49 -63.33
C ASN A 885 41.34 32.92 -62.45
N ALA A 886 41.36 33.27 -61.15
CA ALA A 886 42.32 32.70 -60.20
C ALA A 886 41.88 31.33 -59.66
N SER A 887 40.58 31.03 -59.66
CA SER A 887 40.07 29.70 -59.33
C SER A 887 40.49 28.68 -60.40
N GLN A 888 41.39 27.76 -60.05
CA GLN A 888 42.00 26.78 -60.95
C GLN A 888 42.13 25.44 -60.26
N ASN A 889 41.96 24.34 -61.03
CA ASN A 889 42.08 22.97 -60.53
C ASN A 889 41.36 22.75 -59.19
N GLY A 890 40.09 23.15 -59.08
CA GLY A 890 39.27 22.89 -57.89
C GLY A 890 39.60 23.70 -56.63
N ILE A 891 40.59 24.60 -56.68
CA ILE A 891 40.81 25.63 -55.66
C ILE A 891 39.95 26.84 -56.01
N PHE A 892 39.18 27.31 -55.04
CA PHE A 892 38.30 28.46 -55.13
C PHE A 892 38.96 29.65 -54.44
N VAL A 893 38.84 30.84 -55.05
CA VAL A 893 39.49 32.06 -54.55
C VAL A 893 38.44 33.15 -54.37
N LEU A 894 38.32 33.68 -53.16
CA LEU A 894 37.66 34.96 -52.88
C LEU A 894 38.70 36.07 -52.97
N ASN A 895 38.36 37.20 -53.59
CA ASN A 895 39.20 38.41 -53.57
C ASN A 895 38.34 39.61 -53.14
N GLY A 896 38.90 40.49 -52.32
CA GLY A 896 38.27 41.75 -51.89
C GLY A 896 37.34 41.60 -50.67
N GLY A 897 36.99 42.74 -50.03
CA GLY A 897 36.44 42.77 -48.66
C GLY A 897 37.48 42.42 -47.59
N GLU A 898 37.03 42.22 -46.35
CA GLU A 898 37.82 41.63 -45.24
C GLU A 898 37.30 40.24 -44.82
N LYS A 899 35.98 40.09 -44.78
CA LYS A 899 35.26 38.83 -44.59
C LYS A 899 33.99 38.82 -45.44
N THR A 900 33.45 37.64 -45.75
CA THR A 900 32.16 37.52 -46.45
C THR A 900 31.44 36.22 -46.11
N ASN A 901 30.11 36.25 -46.17
CA ASN A 901 29.28 35.08 -45.91
C ASN A 901 28.94 34.38 -47.23
N ILE A 902 29.16 33.06 -47.27
CA ILE A 902 28.70 32.19 -48.36
C ILE A 902 27.53 31.36 -47.86
N LYS A 903 26.40 31.46 -48.57
CA LYS A 903 25.26 30.56 -48.43
C LYS A 903 25.43 29.38 -49.37
N PHE A 904 25.51 28.19 -48.79
CA PHE A 904 25.42 26.91 -49.47
C PHE A 904 23.98 26.39 -49.38
N THR A 905 23.41 25.96 -50.50
CA THR A 905 22.09 25.31 -50.57
C THR A 905 22.21 24.01 -51.34
N LEU A 906 21.70 22.92 -50.78
CA LEU A 906 21.67 21.62 -51.44
C LEU A 906 20.56 21.63 -52.50
N ALA A 907 20.94 21.57 -53.77
CA ALA A 907 20.05 21.85 -54.89
C ALA A 907 19.51 20.58 -55.57
N ASN A 908 20.26 19.47 -55.52
CA ASN A 908 19.81 18.16 -55.99
C ASN A 908 20.57 17.03 -55.29
N ILE A 909 19.89 15.91 -55.10
CA ILE A 909 20.45 14.66 -54.57
C ILE A 909 19.87 13.48 -55.38
N ASP A 910 20.46 13.20 -56.55
CA ASP A 910 20.16 12.01 -57.35
C ASP A 910 21.10 10.83 -56.97
N ALA A 911 21.96 11.01 -55.96
CA ALA A 911 22.96 10.03 -55.52
C ALA A 911 22.34 8.86 -54.76
N SER A 912 22.94 7.67 -54.91
CA SER A 912 22.51 6.42 -54.26
C SER A 912 23.26 6.07 -52.96
N ILE A 913 24.07 7.01 -52.46
CA ILE A 913 24.89 6.87 -51.25
C ILE A 913 24.92 8.19 -50.50
N VAL A 914 24.97 8.15 -49.17
CA VAL A 914 25.26 9.34 -48.36
C VAL A 914 26.66 9.83 -48.66
N SER A 915 26.84 11.15 -48.65
CA SER A 915 28.17 11.75 -48.61
C SER A 915 28.20 12.99 -47.73
N GLU A 916 29.14 13.05 -46.78
CA GLU A 916 29.44 14.27 -46.06
C GLU A 916 30.27 15.20 -46.94
N ILE A 917 30.01 16.51 -46.87
CA ILE A 917 30.65 17.52 -47.69
C ILE A 917 31.13 18.67 -46.82
N ALA A 918 32.38 19.05 -47.01
CA ALA A 918 33.05 20.06 -46.20
C ALA A 918 33.98 20.94 -47.04
N VAL A 919 34.34 22.10 -46.47
CA VAL A 919 35.27 23.08 -47.05
C VAL A 919 36.44 23.32 -46.09
N PHE A 920 37.65 23.50 -46.64
CA PHE A 920 38.85 23.81 -45.85
C PHE A 920 39.73 24.83 -46.59
N GLU A 921 40.43 25.67 -45.83
CA GLU A 921 41.40 26.64 -46.37
C GLU A 921 42.73 25.96 -46.74
N VAL A 922 43.37 26.47 -47.80
CA VAL A 922 44.66 26.01 -48.34
C VAL A 922 45.58 27.19 -48.68
N ASP A 923 46.88 26.94 -48.82
CA ASP A 923 47.82 27.96 -49.32
C ASP A 923 47.74 28.19 -50.84
N GLU A 924 48.58 29.10 -51.37
CA GLU A 924 48.66 29.40 -52.81
C GLU A 924 49.00 28.19 -53.71
N ASN A 925 49.48 27.09 -53.15
CA ASN A 925 49.86 25.85 -53.83
C ASN A 925 48.90 24.68 -53.54
N GLY A 926 47.83 24.90 -52.77
CA GLY A 926 46.93 23.83 -52.30
C GLY A 926 47.44 23.04 -51.10
N ASN A 927 48.50 23.50 -50.41
CA ASN A 927 49.01 22.82 -49.22
C ASN A 927 48.14 23.15 -48.00
N ILE A 928 48.08 22.22 -47.04
CA ILE A 928 47.45 22.43 -45.73
C ILE A 928 48.40 21.96 -44.61
N ASP A 929 48.60 22.80 -43.59
CA ASP A 929 49.62 22.61 -42.53
C ASP A 929 51.04 22.21 -43.05
N GLY A 930 51.38 22.63 -44.27
CA GLY A 930 52.64 22.30 -44.96
C GLY A 930 52.68 20.94 -45.67
N PHE A 931 51.60 20.16 -45.64
CA PHE A 931 51.43 18.96 -46.46
C PHE A 931 50.90 19.31 -47.84
N ALA A 932 51.52 18.79 -48.89
CA ALA A 932 51.07 18.97 -50.27
C ALA A 932 49.99 17.94 -50.67
N PRO A 933 49.09 18.25 -51.62
CA PRO A 933 48.07 17.32 -52.10
C PRO A 933 48.65 15.94 -52.48
N GLY A 934 48.07 14.89 -51.90
CA GLY A 934 48.50 13.49 -52.11
C GLY A 934 49.76 13.06 -51.35
N SER A 935 50.28 13.86 -50.42
CA SER A 935 51.36 13.44 -49.50
C SER A 935 50.82 12.73 -48.24
N ASP A 936 51.62 11.85 -47.64
CA ASP A 936 51.31 11.21 -46.37
C ASP A 936 51.03 12.27 -45.29
N GLY A 937 49.81 12.30 -44.76
CA GLY A 937 49.34 13.31 -43.80
C GLY A 937 48.36 14.34 -44.36
N TYR A 938 48.34 14.58 -45.68
CA TYR A 938 47.44 15.57 -46.31
C TYR A 938 45.96 15.31 -45.99
N ILE A 939 45.50 14.06 -46.10
CA ILE A 939 44.11 13.69 -45.80
C ILE A 939 43.78 14.01 -44.34
N LYS A 940 44.64 13.65 -43.38
CA LYS A 940 44.39 13.94 -41.96
C LYS A 940 44.32 15.45 -41.71
N ALA A 941 45.25 16.21 -42.28
CA ALA A 941 45.26 17.67 -42.13
C ALA A 941 44.00 18.30 -42.73
N ALA A 942 43.63 17.94 -43.97
CA ALA A 942 42.39 18.40 -44.63
C ALA A 942 41.14 18.09 -43.79
N LEU A 943 40.99 16.84 -43.34
CA LEU A 943 39.90 16.43 -42.45
C LEU A 943 39.89 17.26 -41.16
N SER A 944 41.02 17.44 -40.48
CA SER A 944 41.10 18.20 -39.21
C SER A 944 40.84 19.71 -39.31
N LYS A 945 40.84 20.27 -40.52
CA LYS A 945 40.59 21.70 -40.80
C LYS A 945 39.27 21.95 -41.53
N SER A 946 38.52 20.89 -41.81
CA SER A 946 37.31 20.94 -42.63
C SER A 946 36.11 21.42 -41.82
N GLN A 947 35.50 22.51 -42.29
CA GLN A 947 34.19 22.96 -41.84
C GLN A 947 33.12 22.20 -42.62
N VAL A 948 32.27 21.44 -41.91
CA VAL A 948 31.15 20.71 -42.52
C VAL A 948 30.14 21.71 -43.09
N ILE A 949 29.73 21.47 -44.33
CA ILE A 949 28.65 22.23 -44.98
C ILE A 949 27.33 21.48 -44.78
N PHE A 950 27.31 20.18 -45.11
CA PHE A 950 26.21 19.27 -44.84
C PHE A 950 26.59 17.82 -45.12
N SER A 951 25.88 16.89 -44.47
CA SER A 951 25.71 15.53 -44.95
C SER A 951 24.56 15.45 -45.97
N ALA A 952 24.89 15.10 -47.22
CA ALA A 952 23.93 14.89 -48.29
C ALA A 952 23.42 13.45 -48.29
N ILE A 953 22.09 13.28 -48.35
CA ILE A 953 21.40 12.03 -48.01
C ILE A 953 20.44 11.59 -49.12
N ALA A 954 20.45 10.30 -49.45
CA ALA A 954 19.55 9.72 -50.45
C ALA A 954 18.17 9.46 -49.85
N ASN A 955 17.12 9.83 -50.59
CA ASN A 955 15.70 9.88 -50.18
C ASN A 955 15.43 10.76 -48.95
N LEU A 956 14.63 11.82 -49.14
CA LEU A 956 14.18 12.70 -48.05
C LEU A 956 12.75 12.33 -47.64
N PRO A 957 12.40 12.34 -46.33
CA PRO A 957 11.04 12.13 -45.85
C PRO A 957 10.00 13.06 -46.48
N ASN A 958 8.81 12.51 -46.73
CA ASN A 958 7.65 13.24 -47.24
C ASN A 958 7.39 14.55 -46.48
N GLY A 959 7.45 15.66 -47.21
CA GLY A 959 7.26 17.02 -46.67
C GLY A 959 8.55 17.82 -46.47
N PHE A 960 9.72 17.18 -46.61
CA PHE A 960 11.03 17.83 -46.58
C PHE A 960 11.70 17.78 -47.97
N THR A 961 12.38 18.85 -48.40
CA THR A 961 13.03 18.92 -49.73
C THR A 961 14.48 19.39 -49.63
N ALA A 962 15.29 19.10 -50.66
CA ALA A 962 16.71 19.49 -50.69
C ALA A 962 16.91 21.01 -50.50
N ASP A 963 16.04 21.85 -51.07
CA ASP A 963 16.06 23.31 -50.88
C ASP A 963 15.92 23.77 -49.41
N ASN A 964 15.44 22.90 -48.51
CA ASN A 964 15.40 23.18 -47.07
C ASN A 964 16.75 23.01 -46.37
N ILE A 965 17.70 22.30 -47.01
CA ILE A 965 19.07 22.13 -46.52
C ILE A 965 19.92 23.32 -46.99
N GLN A 966 20.26 24.17 -46.02
CA GLN A 966 21.04 25.40 -46.21
C GLN A 966 22.12 25.48 -45.13
N ARG A 967 23.26 26.09 -45.47
CA ARG A 967 24.36 26.38 -44.53
C ARG A 967 25.01 27.71 -44.88
N VAL A 968 25.08 28.64 -43.93
CA VAL A 968 25.83 29.90 -44.10
C VAL A 968 27.16 29.86 -43.35
N LEU A 969 28.27 30.06 -44.06
CA LEU A 969 29.62 30.13 -43.49
C LEU A 969 30.24 31.51 -43.73
N GLU A 970 30.85 32.08 -42.70
CA GLU A 970 31.75 33.23 -42.83
C GLU A 970 33.12 32.74 -43.28
N ILE A 971 33.67 33.31 -44.36
CA ILE A 971 35.01 33.02 -44.87
C ILE A 971 35.78 34.33 -45.01
N ASN A 972 37.08 34.30 -44.69
CA ASN A 972 37.97 35.45 -44.85
C ASN A 972 38.05 35.89 -46.31
N SER A 973 38.18 37.20 -46.57
CA SER A 973 38.60 37.65 -47.89
C SER A 973 40.02 37.17 -48.19
N ASP A 974 40.36 37.08 -49.47
CA ASP A 974 41.63 36.54 -49.98
C ASP A 974 41.88 35.05 -49.59
N ALA A 975 40.92 34.38 -48.94
CA ALA A 975 40.97 32.95 -48.66
C ALA A 975 40.97 32.11 -49.95
N ARG A 976 41.76 31.04 -49.92
CA ARG A 976 41.76 29.96 -50.90
C ARG A 976 41.21 28.73 -50.23
N PHE A 977 40.21 28.10 -50.82
CA PHE A 977 39.56 26.96 -50.22
C PHE A 977 39.29 25.85 -51.24
N GLU A 978 39.29 24.62 -50.73
CA GLU A 978 38.93 23.40 -51.44
C GLU A 978 37.74 22.72 -50.75
N PHE A 979 37.03 21.89 -51.50
CA PHE A 979 35.96 21.06 -50.96
C PHE A 979 36.44 19.62 -50.91
N LEU A 980 36.04 18.90 -49.86
CA LEU A 980 36.09 17.44 -49.85
C LEU A 980 34.69 16.85 -49.72
N SER A 981 34.56 15.61 -50.17
CA SER A 981 33.38 14.79 -49.98
C SER A 981 33.77 13.38 -49.56
N ILE A 982 33.12 12.85 -48.53
CA ILE A 982 33.35 11.52 -47.97
C ILE A 982 32.13 10.67 -48.23
N SER A 983 32.25 9.63 -49.06
CA SER A 983 31.14 8.72 -49.31
C SER A 983 30.98 7.69 -48.19
N ASN A 984 29.74 7.52 -47.72
CA ASN A 984 29.32 6.51 -46.74
C ASN A 984 30.07 6.59 -45.38
N GLY A 985 30.31 7.81 -44.89
CA GLY A 985 30.91 8.08 -43.58
C GLY A 985 31.00 9.57 -43.29
N THR A 986 31.33 9.94 -42.04
CA THR A 986 31.65 11.31 -41.60
C THR A 986 33.16 11.55 -41.54
N ILE A 987 33.57 12.82 -41.41
CA ILE A 987 34.94 13.24 -41.13
C ILE A 987 35.43 12.60 -39.82
N ASP A 988 34.60 12.59 -38.77
CA ASP A 988 34.93 11.96 -37.49
C ASP A 988 35.21 10.46 -37.65
N THR A 989 34.38 9.75 -38.44
CA THR A 989 34.63 8.34 -38.79
C THR A 989 35.96 8.17 -39.55
N ALA A 990 36.25 9.02 -40.53
CA ALA A 990 37.47 8.96 -41.33
C ALA A 990 38.73 9.28 -40.49
N LEU A 991 38.64 10.28 -39.60
CA LEU A 991 39.70 10.64 -38.65
C LEU A 991 39.96 9.49 -37.68
N ALA A 992 38.92 8.89 -37.10
CA ALA A 992 39.05 7.75 -36.19
C ALA A 992 39.72 6.54 -36.86
N GLU A 993 39.34 6.18 -38.10
CA GLU A 993 40.03 5.13 -38.86
C GLU A 993 41.52 5.46 -39.08
N ILE A 994 41.84 6.71 -39.44
CA ILE A 994 43.22 7.16 -39.66
C ILE A 994 44.04 7.16 -38.36
N GLU A 995 43.45 7.52 -37.23
CA GLU A 995 44.15 7.51 -35.94
C GLU A 995 44.39 6.09 -35.41
N LEU A 996 43.46 5.17 -35.65
CA LEU A 996 43.60 3.77 -35.26
C LEU A 996 44.51 2.95 -36.18
N THR A 997 44.49 3.22 -37.50
CA THR A 997 45.12 2.35 -38.51
C THR A 997 46.15 3.02 -39.42
N GLY A 998 46.23 4.36 -39.40
CA GLY A 998 47.10 5.15 -40.29
C GLY A 998 46.52 5.42 -41.68
N ASN A 999 45.32 4.93 -41.98
CA ASN A 999 44.61 5.16 -43.25
C ASN A 999 43.08 5.06 -43.03
N THR A 1000 42.27 5.41 -44.03
CA THR A 1000 40.81 5.16 -44.03
C THR A 1000 40.42 4.27 -45.21
N ASN A 1001 39.33 3.52 -45.06
CA ASN A 1001 38.68 2.76 -46.13
C ASN A 1001 37.58 3.57 -46.84
N LEU A 1002 37.19 4.72 -46.28
CA LEU A 1002 36.19 5.61 -46.85
C LEU A 1002 36.70 6.26 -48.14
N SER A 1003 35.79 6.48 -49.10
CA SER A 1003 36.12 7.11 -50.37
C SER A 1003 36.05 8.62 -50.23
N ILE A 1004 37.21 9.27 -50.19
CA ILE A 1004 37.33 10.73 -50.10
C ILE A 1004 37.66 11.30 -51.49
N ALA A 1005 36.82 12.22 -51.97
CA ALA A 1005 37.02 12.98 -53.19
C ALA A 1005 37.29 14.45 -52.86
N PHE A 1006 38.26 15.06 -53.54
CA PHE A 1006 38.62 16.48 -53.38
C PHE A 1006 38.24 17.28 -54.63
N SER A 1007 37.84 18.54 -54.49
CA SER A 1007 37.53 19.41 -55.62
C SER A 1007 38.72 19.56 -56.58
N ALA A 1008 39.96 19.53 -56.06
CA ALA A 1008 41.17 19.60 -56.86
C ALA A 1008 41.58 18.31 -57.58
N ALA A 1009 40.88 17.18 -57.36
CA ALA A 1009 41.27 15.86 -57.89
C ALA A 1009 40.13 15.16 -58.67
N ASP A 1010 40.19 15.27 -60.00
CA ASP A 1010 39.56 14.45 -61.07
C ASP A 1010 38.04 14.11 -61.04
N ASN A 1011 37.27 14.35 -59.98
CA ASN A 1011 35.86 13.88 -59.86
C ASN A 1011 34.82 14.94 -59.48
N VAL A 1012 35.16 16.23 -59.54
CA VAL A 1012 34.24 17.34 -59.22
C VAL A 1012 34.06 18.26 -60.42
N ARG A 1013 32.82 18.67 -60.69
CA ARG A 1013 32.49 19.65 -61.74
C ARG A 1013 32.02 20.95 -61.11
N VAL A 1014 32.29 22.05 -61.80
CA VAL A 1014 31.89 23.39 -61.36
C VAL A 1014 31.13 24.06 -62.50
N ASN A 1015 29.85 24.34 -62.25
CA ASN A 1015 28.92 24.94 -63.19
C ASN A 1015 28.49 26.33 -62.69
N ASN A 1016 27.88 27.14 -63.56
CA ASN A 1016 27.31 28.45 -63.23
C ASN A 1016 28.27 29.44 -62.52
N PHE A 1017 29.60 29.25 -62.65
CA PHE A 1017 30.59 30.04 -61.93
C PHE A 1017 30.55 31.52 -62.34
N SER A 1018 30.43 32.38 -61.35
CA SER A 1018 30.33 33.84 -61.48
C SER A 1018 31.03 34.52 -60.29
N SER A 1019 31.12 35.84 -60.31
CA SER A 1019 31.67 36.61 -59.18
C SER A 1019 30.80 36.56 -57.91
N GLU A 1020 29.53 36.13 -58.02
CA GLU A 1020 28.53 36.14 -56.94
C GLU A 1020 28.18 34.73 -56.44
N GLY A 1021 28.59 33.67 -57.16
CA GLY A 1021 28.28 32.28 -56.80
C GLY A 1021 28.65 31.26 -57.88
N PHE A 1022 28.52 29.97 -57.53
CA PHE A 1022 28.77 28.82 -58.40
C PHE A 1022 27.93 27.60 -57.98
N THR A 1023 27.79 26.64 -58.89
CA THR A 1023 27.20 25.32 -58.60
C THR A 1023 28.30 24.26 -58.57
N LEU A 1024 28.43 23.52 -57.46
CA LEU A 1024 29.33 22.38 -57.32
C LEU A 1024 28.59 21.07 -57.65
N GLU A 1025 29.13 20.27 -58.57
CA GLU A 1025 28.64 18.94 -58.94
C GLU A 1025 29.62 17.89 -58.40
N LEU A 1026 29.20 17.18 -57.35
CA LEU A 1026 29.99 16.15 -56.68
C LEU A 1026 29.47 14.76 -57.06
N ILE A 1027 30.40 13.81 -57.28
CA ILE A 1027 30.15 12.36 -57.36
C ILE A 1027 28.90 12.01 -58.18
N SER A 1028 28.95 12.36 -59.48
CA SER A 1028 27.91 12.14 -60.51
C SER A 1028 26.57 12.88 -60.33
N ASP A 1029 26.03 12.99 -59.11
CA ASP A 1029 24.59 13.19 -58.89
C ASP A 1029 24.22 14.11 -57.69
N ILE A 1030 25.18 14.75 -57.00
CA ILE A 1030 24.91 15.77 -55.94
C ILE A 1030 25.21 17.18 -56.48
N GLN A 1031 24.29 18.13 -56.27
CA GLN A 1031 24.46 19.53 -56.65
C GLN A 1031 24.34 20.49 -55.46
N ILE A 1032 25.34 21.38 -55.31
CA ILE A 1032 25.37 22.44 -54.30
C ILE A 1032 25.37 23.79 -54.99
N ASN A 1033 24.53 24.72 -54.59
CA ASN A 1033 24.65 26.12 -54.98
C ASN A 1033 25.35 26.90 -53.87
N ALA A 1034 26.49 27.51 -54.17
CA ALA A 1034 27.20 28.45 -53.30
C ALA A 1034 26.97 29.87 -53.82
N ALA A 1035 26.52 30.78 -52.97
CA ALA A 1035 26.29 32.18 -53.32
C ALA A 1035 26.74 33.10 -52.19
N LEU A 1036 27.29 34.27 -52.54
CA LEU A 1036 27.56 35.33 -51.57
C LEU A 1036 26.24 35.84 -50.99
N THR A 1037 26.23 36.12 -49.69
CA THR A 1037 25.03 36.55 -48.96
C THR A 1037 25.33 37.64 -47.95
N GLN A 1038 24.29 38.42 -47.61
CA GLN A 1038 24.27 39.31 -46.43
C GLN A 1038 23.53 38.66 -45.25
N GLU A 1039 23.04 37.42 -45.41
CA GLU A 1039 22.63 36.61 -44.26
C GLU A 1039 23.86 36.33 -43.40
N ASN A 1040 23.76 36.59 -42.10
CA ASN A 1040 24.79 36.19 -41.15
C ASN A 1040 24.73 34.67 -40.93
N PRO A 1041 25.84 34.00 -40.59
CA PRO A 1041 25.79 32.66 -40.04
C PRO A 1041 24.84 32.63 -38.84
N VAL A 1042 24.09 31.54 -38.68
CA VAL A 1042 23.18 31.37 -37.54
C VAL A 1042 24.01 31.53 -36.26
N GLN A 1043 23.68 32.53 -35.43
CA GLN A 1043 24.48 33.04 -34.30
C GLN A 1043 24.63 32.08 -33.09
N ILE A 1044 24.26 30.83 -33.29
CA ILE A 1044 24.53 29.71 -32.42
C ILE A 1044 25.85 29.16 -32.89
N ASN A 1045 26.86 29.12 -32.03
CA ASN A 1045 28.26 28.86 -32.40
C ASN A 1045 28.48 27.40 -32.84
N GLN A 1046 27.91 27.00 -33.99
CA GLN A 1046 28.24 25.75 -34.66
C GLN A 1046 29.75 25.74 -34.83
N LEU A 1047 30.40 24.91 -34.03
CA LEU A 1047 31.84 24.90 -33.90
C LEU A 1047 32.45 24.70 -35.27
N GLN A 1048 33.51 25.45 -35.55
CA GLN A 1048 34.31 25.31 -36.78
C GLN A 1048 35.01 23.93 -36.89
N THR A 1049 34.68 23.00 -35.98
CA THR A 1049 35.05 21.60 -35.91
C THR A 1049 33.82 20.70 -35.62
N GLN A 1050 33.11 20.32 -36.69
CA GLN A 1050 32.58 18.95 -36.95
C GLN A 1050 31.44 18.32 -36.14
N LYS A 1051 30.81 18.94 -35.14
CA LYS A 1051 29.94 18.18 -34.22
C LYS A 1051 28.45 18.49 -34.34
N GLU A 1052 27.59 17.46 -34.31
CA GLU A 1052 26.12 17.56 -34.28
C GLU A 1052 25.61 18.14 -32.95
N LEU A 1053 25.86 19.44 -32.72
CA LEU A 1053 25.55 20.15 -31.48
C LEU A 1053 24.88 21.50 -31.75
N ILE A 1054 24.19 21.99 -30.72
CA ILE A 1054 23.67 23.36 -30.62
C ILE A 1054 24.49 24.07 -29.54
N ASP A 1055 25.14 25.18 -29.87
CA ASP A 1055 26.04 25.91 -28.95
C ASP A 1055 25.54 27.35 -28.71
N LEU A 1056 24.93 27.55 -27.54
CA LEU A 1056 24.35 28.82 -27.10
C LEU A 1056 25.31 29.63 -26.22
N ARG A 1057 26.62 29.31 -26.18
CA ARG A 1057 27.61 30.03 -25.35
C ARG A 1057 27.81 31.50 -25.72
N GLY A 1058 27.46 31.89 -26.95
CA GLY A 1058 27.43 33.29 -27.38
C GLY A 1058 26.14 34.04 -27.02
N ILE A 1059 25.12 33.36 -26.51
CA ILE A 1059 23.78 33.91 -26.29
C ILE A 1059 23.56 34.15 -24.79
N THR A 1060 23.21 35.39 -24.43
CA THR A 1060 23.06 35.84 -23.04
C THR A 1060 21.63 35.78 -22.48
N ASN A 1061 20.64 35.40 -23.31
CA ASN A 1061 19.23 35.28 -22.93
C ASN A 1061 18.69 33.90 -23.32
N ALA A 1062 17.71 33.39 -22.56
CA ALA A 1062 17.03 32.14 -22.90
C ALA A 1062 16.42 32.21 -24.31
N THR A 1063 16.70 31.19 -25.13
CA THR A 1063 16.36 31.18 -26.56
C THR A 1063 15.09 30.37 -26.80
N SER A 1064 14.08 30.96 -27.44
CA SER A 1064 12.84 30.25 -27.77
C SER A 1064 13.08 29.24 -28.89
N VAL A 1065 12.77 27.97 -28.64
CA VAL A 1065 13.01 26.90 -29.63
C VAL A 1065 11.71 26.35 -30.21
N ASN A 1066 11.68 26.15 -31.52
CA ASN A 1066 10.65 25.44 -32.25
C ASN A 1066 11.29 24.26 -33.01
N VAL A 1067 10.93 23.03 -32.64
CA VAL A 1067 11.46 21.80 -33.26
C VAL A 1067 10.41 21.23 -34.22
N GLU A 1068 10.78 21.01 -35.48
CA GLU A 1068 9.97 20.37 -36.51
C GLU A 1068 10.57 19.01 -36.85
N VAL A 1069 9.78 17.93 -36.81
CA VAL A 1069 10.24 16.58 -37.13
C VAL A 1069 9.45 16.03 -38.31
N TYR A 1070 10.15 15.56 -39.34
CA TYR A 1070 9.63 14.93 -40.55
C TYR A 1070 10.03 13.46 -40.53
N ARG A 1071 9.10 12.52 -40.74
CA ARG A 1071 9.41 11.09 -40.71
C ARG A 1071 8.57 10.25 -41.68
N GLU A 1072 9.16 9.16 -42.15
CA GLU A 1072 8.44 8.05 -42.80
C GLU A 1072 8.39 6.78 -41.95
N ALA A 1073 9.19 6.72 -40.88
CA ALA A 1073 9.27 5.62 -39.92
C ALA A 1073 7.90 5.10 -39.45
N ALA A 1074 7.83 3.77 -39.28
CA ALA A 1074 6.65 3.04 -38.84
C ALA A 1074 6.63 2.67 -37.35
N PHE A 1075 7.57 3.22 -36.57
CA PHE A 1075 7.97 2.80 -35.22
C PHE A 1075 7.71 3.89 -34.15
N ASP A 1076 7.54 3.48 -32.90
CA ASP A 1076 7.32 4.36 -31.75
C ASP A 1076 8.66 4.95 -31.26
N ASN A 1077 9.25 5.85 -32.05
CA ASN A 1077 10.54 6.48 -31.75
C ASN A 1077 10.38 7.69 -30.81
N LEU A 1078 11.31 7.84 -29.85
CA LEU A 1078 11.44 9.03 -28.99
C LEU A 1078 12.69 9.82 -29.39
N ILE A 1079 12.55 11.12 -29.63
CA ILE A 1079 13.67 12.01 -29.97
C ILE A 1079 13.75 13.16 -28.95
N GLY A 1080 14.96 13.56 -28.56
CA GLY A 1080 15.16 14.64 -27.59
C GLY A 1080 16.60 15.19 -27.59
N PHE A 1081 16.92 15.98 -26.56
CA PHE A 1081 18.24 16.60 -26.36
C PHE A 1081 18.73 16.40 -24.93
N TYR A 1082 20.04 16.41 -24.72
CA TYR A 1082 20.68 16.50 -23.42
C TYR A 1082 21.79 17.55 -23.44
N GLN A 1083 22.12 18.10 -22.27
CA GLN A 1083 23.16 19.12 -22.14
C GLN A 1083 24.54 18.47 -21.94
N VAL A 1084 25.55 19.06 -22.58
CA VAL A 1084 26.97 18.72 -22.41
C VAL A 1084 27.73 19.97 -21.97
N VAL A 1085 28.76 19.83 -21.15
CA VAL A 1085 29.55 20.98 -20.65
C VAL A 1085 30.63 21.42 -21.63
N ASP A 1086 31.05 20.52 -22.52
CA ASP A 1086 32.07 20.81 -23.51
C ASP A 1086 31.73 20.23 -24.88
N VAL A 1087 32.54 20.62 -25.85
CA VAL A 1087 32.39 20.21 -27.24
C VAL A 1087 32.70 18.73 -27.45
N ASN A 1088 33.34 18.05 -26.49
CA ASN A 1088 33.71 16.63 -26.60
C ASN A 1088 32.59 15.71 -26.13
N GLY A 1089 31.44 16.28 -25.75
CA GLY A 1089 30.29 15.52 -25.26
C GLY A 1089 30.40 15.19 -23.78
N GLY A 1090 31.29 15.84 -23.02
CA GLY A 1090 31.36 15.61 -21.59
C GLY A 1090 30.04 15.96 -20.90
N ILE A 1091 29.54 15.05 -20.07
CA ILE A 1091 28.38 15.27 -19.20
C ILE A 1091 28.90 15.52 -17.78
N ASP A 1092 28.51 16.65 -17.21
CA ASP A 1092 28.63 16.96 -15.79
C ASP A 1092 27.40 16.40 -15.08
N ILE A 1093 27.61 15.61 -14.01
CA ILE A 1093 26.54 15.06 -13.17
C ILE A 1093 26.54 15.67 -11.76
N ASN A 1094 27.51 16.53 -11.45
CA ASN A 1094 27.73 17.07 -10.11
C ASN A 1094 27.49 18.60 -10.01
N GLY A 1095 27.59 19.33 -11.14
CA GLY A 1095 27.32 20.76 -11.27
C GLY A 1095 28.55 21.67 -11.19
N ASP A 1096 29.78 21.15 -11.26
CA ASP A 1096 31.02 21.94 -11.18
C ASP A 1096 31.47 22.54 -12.53
N GLY A 1097 30.77 22.24 -13.62
CA GLY A 1097 31.10 22.69 -14.98
C GLY A 1097 32.19 21.87 -15.67
N VAL A 1098 32.59 20.74 -15.11
CA VAL A 1098 33.61 19.83 -15.64
C VAL A 1098 32.97 18.49 -16.04
N ALA A 1099 33.51 17.86 -17.08
CA ALA A 1099 33.00 16.58 -17.57
C ALA A 1099 33.34 15.43 -16.62
N ASP A 1100 32.33 14.91 -15.91
CA ASP A 1100 32.42 13.68 -15.11
C ASP A 1100 32.43 12.42 -16.00
N ILE A 1101 31.54 12.38 -16.99
CA ILE A 1101 31.27 11.20 -17.82
C ILE A 1101 31.48 11.58 -19.29
N ASN A 1102 32.33 10.84 -19.99
CA ASN A 1102 32.70 11.07 -21.38
C ASN A 1102 32.00 10.05 -22.29
N PRO A 1103 31.81 10.33 -23.60
CA PRO A 1103 31.07 9.45 -24.50
C PRO A 1103 31.46 7.96 -24.46
N ASN A 1104 32.73 7.63 -24.22
CA ASN A 1104 33.19 6.23 -24.20
C ASN A 1104 32.93 5.47 -22.88
N ASP A 1105 32.41 6.14 -21.84
CA ASP A 1105 32.19 5.54 -20.53
C ASP A 1105 30.88 4.72 -20.50
N ALA A 1106 30.90 3.59 -19.79
CA ALA A 1106 29.77 2.63 -19.79
C ALA A 1106 28.46 3.21 -19.22
N GLU A 1107 28.54 4.29 -18.45
CA GLU A 1107 27.41 4.97 -17.82
C GLU A 1107 26.85 6.12 -18.68
N TYR A 1108 27.53 6.48 -19.78
CA TYR A 1108 27.19 7.65 -20.60
C TYR A 1108 25.75 7.66 -21.11
N LYS A 1109 25.25 6.52 -21.60
CA LYS A 1109 23.85 6.39 -22.04
C LYS A 1109 22.88 6.78 -20.93
N ASN A 1110 23.10 6.29 -19.71
CA ASN A 1110 22.21 6.55 -18.58
C ASN A 1110 22.34 8.00 -18.11
N ALA A 1111 23.55 8.55 -18.09
CA ALA A 1111 23.79 9.96 -17.77
C ALA A 1111 23.07 10.89 -18.77
N ALA A 1112 23.20 10.64 -20.07
CA ALA A 1112 22.56 11.42 -21.13
C ALA A 1112 21.02 11.35 -21.05
N LEU A 1113 20.44 10.16 -20.85
CA LEU A 1113 18.99 9.98 -20.75
C LEU A 1113 18.40 10.58 -19.45
N ASN A 1114 19.16 10.61 -18.37
CA ASN A 1114 18.75 11.21 -17.10
C ASN A 1114 18.87 12.75 -17.12
N ASN A 1115 19.93 13.30 -17.73
CA ASN A 1115 20.18 14.75 -17.86
C ASN A 1115 19.61 15.35 -19.16
N ARG A 1116 18.57 14.73 -19.73
CA ARG A 1116 17.91 15.21 -20.94
C ARG A 1116 16.95 16.37 -20.66
N ILE A 1117 16.72 17.21 -21.66
CA ILE A 1117 15.74 18.30 -21.64
C ILE A 1117 14.34 17.71 -21.87
N THR A 1118 13.71 17.23 -20.80
CA THR A 1118 12.41 16.53 -20.86
C THR A 1118 11.28 17.37 -21.45
N SER A 1119 11.41 18.70 -21.44
CA SER A 1119 10.44 19.58 -22.09
C SER A 1119 10.42 19.41 -23.60
N LEU A 1120 11.52 18.95 -24.23
CA LEU A 1120 11.65 18.73 -25.67
C LEU A 1120 11.43 17.27 -26.11
N ASP A 1121 11.06 16.36 -25.19
CA ASP A 1121 10.84 14.95 -25.49
C ASP A 1121 9.68 14.76 -26.50
N LEU A 1122 9.98 14.23 -27.69
CA LEU A 1122 8.97 13.90 -28.68
C LEU A 1122 8.50 12.44 -28.53
N LEU A 1123 7.40 12.22 -27.83
CA LEU A 1123 6.69 10.93 -27.83
C LEU A 1123 5.76 10.82 -29.05
N SER A 1124 5.92 9.77 -29.84
CA SER A 1124 5.26 9.58 -31.13
C SER A 1124 4.45 8.28 -31.17
N THR A 1125 3.18 8.35 -31.60
CA THR A 1125 2.28 7.17 -31.74
C THR A 1125 1.51 7.12 -33.07
N GLU A 1126 1.90 7.91 -34.08
CA GLU A 1126 1.25 7.93 -35.41
C GLU A 1126 2.28 7.96 -36.55
N ASN A 1127 2.13 7.04 -37.50
CA ASN A 1127 3.07 6.87 -38.62
C ASN A 1127 2.87 7.94 -39.72
N GLN A 1128 3.97 8.35 -40.36
CA GLN A 1128 4.02 9.23 -41.55
C GLN A 1128 3.40 10.64 -41.42
N GLN A 1129 3.85 11.46 -40.47
CA GLN A 1129 3.43 12.86 -40.32
C GLN A 1129 4.57 13.78 -39.84
N THR A 1130 4.42 15.09 -40.08
CA THR A 1130 5.23 16.13 -39.44
C THR A 1130 4.75 16.39 -38.01
N ALA A 1131 5.67 16.47 -37.05
CA ALA A 1131 5.39 16.89 -35.68
C ALA A 1131 6.08 18.23 -35.36
N THR A 1132 5.54 19.00 -34.42
CA THR A 1132 6.13 20.29 -34.02
C THR A 1132 6.07 20.46 -32.51
N PHE A 1133 7.20 20.84 -31.91
CA PHE A 1133 7.34 21.17 -30.49
C PHE A 1133 7.79 22.62 -30.28
N ASN A 1134 7.44 23.25 -29.16
CA ASN A 1134 7.90 24.60 -28.79
C ASN A 1134 8.35 24.65 -27.33
N GLY A 1135 9.58 25.11 -27.08
CA GLY A 1135 10.18 25.20 -25.74
C GLY A 1135 11.09 26.41 -25.60
N SER A 1136 11.98 26.35 -24.61
CA SER A 1136 13.09 27.31 -24.44
C SER A 1136 14.37 26.53 -24.14
N LEU A 1137 15.49 27.05 -24.62
CA LEU A 1137 16.84 26.59 -24.30
C LEU A 1137 17.55 27.60 -23.42
N GLU A 1138 18.38 27.10 -22.50
CA GLU A 1138 19.13 27.94 -21.58
C GLU A 1138 20.26 28.69 -22.29
N ALA A 1139 20.45 29.95 -21.91
CA ALA A 1139 21.59 30.76 -22.30
C ALA A 1139 22.90 30.06 -21.88
N GLY A 1140 23.96 30.18 -22.67
CA GLY A 1140 25.26 29.59 -22.31
C GLY A 1140 25.41 28.07 -22.52
N SER A 1141 24.34 27.33 -22.88
CA SER A 1141 24.36 25.86 -22.94
C SER A 1141 24.95 25.28 -24.23
N ILE A 1142 25.46 24.03 -24.18
CA ILE A 1142 25.78 23.21 -25.35
C ILE A 1142 24.89 21.96 -25.30
N LEU A 1143 24.24 21.61 -26.40
CA LEU A 1143 23.22 20.55 -26.44
C LEU A 1143 23.49 19.54 -27.55
N ALA A 1144 23.24 18.27 -27.23
CA ALA A 1144 23.36 17.14 -28.15
C ALA A 1144 22.01 16.43 -28.34
N PRO A 1145 21.59 16.13 -29.58
CA PRO A 1145 20.42 15.29 -29.85
C PRO A 1145 20.66 13.82 -29.54
N PHE A 1146 19.56 13.08 -29.35
CA PHE A 1146 19.54 11.61 -29.27
C PHE A 1146 18.22 11.05 -29.81
N ILE A 1147 18.22 9.77 -30.18
CA ILE A 1147 17.00 9.03 -30.56
C ILE A 1147 16.95 7.67 -29.85
N ILE A 1148 15.75 7.27 -29.43
CA ILE A 1148 15.42 5.92 -28.98
C ILE A 1148 14.62 5.23 -30.09
N VAL A 1149 15.01 4.00 -30.40
CA VAL A 1149 14.50 3.21 -31.52
C VAL A 1149 13.41 2.25 -31.08
N ASP A 1150 12.23 2.35 -31.71
CA ASP A 1150 11.09 1.44 -31.53
C ASP A 1150 10.83 1.08 -30.04
N GLY A 1151 10.74 2.10 -29.19
CA GLY A 1151 10.76 1.89 -27.75
C GLY A 1151 10.73 3.15 -26.90
N THR A 1152 10.40 2.95 -25.63
CA THR A 1152 10.26 3.99 -24.62
C THR A 1152 11.57 4.32 -23.90
N LEU A 1153 11.58 5.44 -23.16
CA LEU A 1153 12.66 5.79 -22.24
C LEU A 1153 12.96 4.66 -21.24
N ASP A 1154 11.94 4.04 -20.67
CA ASP A 1154 12.11 2.96 -19.70
C ASP A 1154 12.77 1.73 -20.35
N GLU A 1155 12.39 1.39 -21.58
CA GLU A 1155 13.02 0.30 -22.33
C GLU A 1155 14.47 0.64 -22.71
N ALA A 1156 14.76 1.88 -23.08
CA ALA A 1156 16.12 2.36 -23.34
C ALA A 1156 17.03 2.26 -22.10
N ILE A 1157 16.56 2.73 -20.94
CA ILE A 1157 17.29 2.66 -19.66
C ILE A 1157 17.51 1.18 -19.25
N ASN A 1158 16.50 0.33 -19.46
CA ASN A 1158 16.58 -1.11 -19.15
C ASN A 1158 17.33 -1.95 -20.21
N ASN A 1159 17.92 -1.33 -21.25
CA ASN A 1159 18.63 -2.00 -22.35
C ASN A 1159 17.75 -2.94 -23.20
N SER A 1160 16.46 -2.68 -23.26
CA SER A 1160 15.47 -3.37 -24.08
C SER A 1160 15.18 -2.65 -25.41
N ALA A 1161 15.43 -1.34 -25.47
CA ALA A 1161 15.43 -0.53 -26.70
C ALA A 1161 16.82 0.04 -26.98
N GLU A 1162 17.12 0.28 -28.26
CA GLU A 1162 18.38 0.88 -28.69
C GLU A 1162 18.32 2.41 -28.63
N VAL A 1163 19.48 3.03 -28.41
CA VAL A 1163 19.62 4.48 -28.26
C VAL A 1163 20.86 4.92 -29.01
N TYR A 1164 20.71 5.96 -29.83
CA TYR A 1164 21.76 6.52 -30.64
C TYR A 1164 21.96 8.00 -30.32
N PHE A 1165 23.24 8.40 -30.25
CA PHE A 1165 23.71 9.73 -29.87
C PHE A 1165 24.66 10.28 -30.94
N SER A 1166 24.84 11.60 -30.98
CA SER A 1166 25.79 12.29 -31.87
C SER A 1166 27.24 11.81 -31.73
N PHE A 1167 27.65 11.37 -30.54
CA PHE A 1167 29.05 11.02 -30.29
C PHE A 1167 29.30 9.54 -30.58
N LEU A 1168 30.18 9.25 -31.55
CA LEU A 1168 30.65 7.89 -31.87
C LEU A 1168 31.07 7.07 -30.64
N GLY A 1169 31.61 7.74 -29.61
CA GLY A 1169 31.99 7.10 -28.34
C GLY A 1169 30.80 6.52 -27.57
N ALA A 1170 29.63 7.14 -27.63
CA ALA A 1170 28.43 6.73 -26.91
C ALA A 1170 27.70 5.55 -27.58
N ASN A 1171 27.86 5.41 -28.90
CA ASN A 1171 27.21 4.35 -29.67
C ASN A 1171 27.98 3.03 -29.52
N SER A 1172 27.26 1.91 -29.34
CA SER A 1172 27.86 0.62 -28.96
C SER A 1172 28.65 -0.06 -30.08
N ASP A 1173 28.27 0.22 -31.32
CA ASP A 1173 28.90 -0.19 -32.59
C ASP A 1173 30.04 0.74 -33.03
N LYS A 1174 30.17 1.91 -32.40
CA LYS A 1174 31.07 3.01 -32.78
C LYS A 1174 30.80 3.54 -34.19
N THR A 1175 29.57 3.41 -34.69
CA THR A 1175 29.15 4.08 -35.92
C THR A 1175 28.40 5.37 -35.63
N ASP A 1176 28.36 6.20 -36.66
CA ASP A 1176 27.59 7.42 -36.68
C ASP A 1176 26.13 7.12 -36.99
N HIS A 1177 25.21 7.81 -36.34
CA HIS A 1177 23.76 7.56 -36.43
C HIS A 1177 22.93 8.84 -36.43
N ILE A 1178 23.55 9.99 -36.18
CA ILE A 1178 22.91 11.31 -36.23
C ILE A 1178 23.84 12.21 -37.03
N ARG A 1179 23.34 12.84 -38.10
CA ARG A 1179 24.16 13.69 -38.98
C ARG A 1179 23.69 15.12 -39.02
N LEU A 1180 24.64 16.06 -39.14
CA LEU A 1180 24.34 17.44 -39.49
C LEU A 1180 23.97 17.56 -40.98
N LEU A 1181 22.69 17.72 -41.28
CA LEU A 1181 22.20 17.94 -42.64
C LEU A 1181 22.31 19.39 -43.10
N GLY A 1182 22.45 20.35 -42.19
CA GLY A 1182 22.58 21.79 -42.50
C GLY A 1182 22.41 22.65 -41.24
N ASP A 1183 22.21 23.96 -41.40
CA ASP A 1183 21.94 24.88 -40.28
C ASP A 1183 20.78 24.34 -39.43
N ASN A 1184 21.10 23.97 -38.18
CA ASN A 1184 20.20 23.40 -37.17
C ASN A 1184 19.26 22.29 -37.68
N THR A 1185 19.74 21.48 -38.62
CA THR A 1185 18.96 20.37 -39.21
C THR A 1185 19.74 19.07 -39.08
N PHE A 1186 19.11 18.06 -38.48
CA PHE A 1186 19.70 16.78 -38.11
C PHE A 1186 18.93 15.62 -38.75
N GLY A 1187 19.65 14.60 -39.21
CA GLY A 1187 19.10 13.38 -39.78
C GLY A 1187 19.49 12.15 -38.94
N PHE A 1188 18.63 11.15 -38.85
CA PHE A 1188 18.84 9.93 -38.04
C PHE A 1188 18.83 8.68 -38.93
N GLU A 1189 19.82 7.78 -38.78
CA GLU A 1189 20.07 6.64 -39.68
C GLU A 1189 19.26 5.35 -39.40
N ASP A 1190 19.42 4.32 -40.27
CA ASP A 1190 18.66 3.05 -40.38
C ASP A 1190 18.34 2.36 -39.05
N MET A 1191 17.08 2.51 -38.65
CA MET A 1191 16.49 1.98 -37.43
C MET A 1191 16.28 0.46 -37.55
N VAL A 1192 16.81 -0.34 -36.61
CA VAL A 1192 17.03 -1.79 -36.78
C VAL A 1192 15.83 -2.57 -37.34
N ASN A 1193 16.07 -3.22 -38.50
CA ASN A 1193 15.13 -3.95 -39.37
C ASN A 1193 14.33 -3.10 -40.40
N GLY A 1194 14.61 -1.80 -40.58
CA GLY A 1194 14.01 -0.95 -41.63
C GLY A 1194 14.31 -1.43 -43.06
N GLY A 1195 15.59 -1.66 -43.37
CA GLY A 1195 15.99 -2.67 -44.36
C GLY A 1195 15.85 -2.36 -45.86
N ASP A 1196 15.61 -1.11 -46.27
CA ASP A 1196 15.72 -0.70 -47.68
C ASP A 1196 17.02 0.05 -48.02
N LYS A 1197 17.75 0.52 -47.01
CA LYS A 1197 19.00 1.29 -47.09
C LYS A 1197 18.86 2.66 -47.72
N ASP A 1198 17.71 3.30 -47.62
CA ASP A 1198 17.76 4.74 -47.54
C ASP A 1198 18.17 5.19 -46.13
N PHE A 1199 18.74 6.39 -46.05
CA PHE A 1199 19.65 6.70 -44.95
C PHE A 1199 19.01 7.56 -43.86
N ASN A 1200 17.77 8.04 -44.04
CA ASN A 1200 17.09 8.92 -43.09
C ASN A 1200 15.57 8.72 -43.08
N ASP A 1201 15.11 7.83 -42.21
CA ASP A 1201 13.68 7.66 -41.89
C ASP A 1201 13.09 8.87 -41.14
N VAL A 1202 13.95 9.68 -40.52
CA VAL A 1202 13.60 10.81 -39.63
C VAL A 1202 14.57 11.98 -39.83
N ILE A 1203 14.02 13.18 -40.02
CA ILE A 1203 14.74 14.46 -40.02
C ILE A 1203 14.15 15.37 -38.95
N MET A 1204 15.00 16.00 -38.15
CA MET A 1204 14.66 17.08 -37.23
C MET A 1204 15.23 18.40 -37.73
N LYS A 1205 14.41 19.44 -37.75
CA LYS A 1205 14.81 20.82 -38.03
C LYS A 1205 14.48 21.69 -36.82
N ILE A 1206 15.37 22.61 -36.48
CA ILE A 1206 15.24 23.44 -35.27
C ILE A 1206 15.31 24.91 -35.65
N ASN A 1207 14.23 25.64 -35.34
CA ASN A 1207 14.12 27.08 -35.50
C ASN A 1207 14.33 27.73 -34.11
N LEU A 1208 15.22 28.72 -34.01
CA LEU A 1208 15.74 29.33 -32.78
C LEU A 1208 15.72 30.86 -32.87
#